data_AF-V2WU49-F1
#
_entry.id   AF-V2WU49-F1
#
_cell.length_a   1.000
_cell.length_b   1.000
_cell.length_c   1.000
_cell.angle_alpha   90.00
_cell.angle_beta   90.00
_cell.angle_gamma   90.00
#
_symmetry.space_group_name_H-M   'P 1'
#
loop_
_entity.id
_entity.type
_entity.pdbx_description
1 polymer ?
#
loop_
_entity_poly.entity_id
_entity_poly.type
_entity_poly.pdbx_seq_one_letter_code
_entity_poly.pdbx_strand_id
1 'polypeptide(L)'
;MSHTNQGPYLDEYGSVPLDPQQRFYGQGGLNSPSRDSFQSNIQYASTSQFAASSDHLNPIRDNYSGYERSTLQMDEKDAAYARKPSRRRPIIIGCIVATILIIAGVGVGVYFALRGKDEDSSSSSSSGTKGGGTVKAVTGGDGSQVMLEDGSTFAYSNSFGGHWYYDPNDPFNNGAKAQSWTPALNETFRYGVDRIRGVNFGGWLNIEPFMAPALFEKYGDITPRVVDEWTLQEAMRADTAGGGISQLEEHYKTFITEKDFHDVAAAGLNYIRLPIPYWAIEVRDNEPYEPHVCWKYVLKAIAWARKYGLRINLDLHAVPGSQNSWNHSGRLNKGVNLLNGPMGLANAQRTLDYIRIIAEFIHQPQYRNVVTMFCVLNEPREPFIGAKQLESFSAEAYRVVREVTGNEEGVWVSIHEGFRSWGDWDNFLPNAHRVTIDYHPYIAFGDQVDKDWSERTQVPCDSWAQNVQDRLTKFGLMNAGEFSNAINDCGLYLNGVEEGVRYDGSYVPERITRAGSCDKYTDWPTFTDERKEGIKQFAMASMDALHNYFFWNWKIGNSSVSGKVETPAWSYSLGLENGWMPKDPREADGFCGDKFAFNQQISDGSGDVNYAPYPWPPTSINNAGSPSTMPQYTPTGAVPTLPGGTLTISGVKPTKTADVGNGWANPDDQAGLMVPIEGCTYLDPWVGDKAAVPPACRVARREALPQPTQPPAL
;
A
#
# COMPACT_ATOMS: atom_id res chain seq x y z
N MET A 1 -11.59 -9.06 -66.11
CA MET A 1 -10.60 -9.47 -67.12
C MET A 1 -9.66 -10.43 -66.40
N SER A 2 -9.86 -11.76 -66.48
CA SER A 2 -9.54 -12.68 -67.59
C SER A 2 -8.07 -13.11 -67.55
N HIS A 3 -7.66 -14.39 -67.46
CA HIS A 3 -8.32 -15.70 -67.64
C HIS A 3 -7.68 -16.75 -66.67
N THR A 4 -8.41 -17.66 -65.98
CA THR A 4 -8.74 -19.09 -66.32
C THR A 4 -7.55 -19.95 -66.80
N ASN A 5 -7.39 -21.25 -66.53
CA ASN A 5 -8.29 -22.33 -66.04
C ASN A 5 -7.39 -23.51 -65.46
N GLN A 6 -7.78 -24.68 -64.90
CA GLN A 6 -9.00 -25.50 -64.74
C GLN A 6 -9.00 -26.27 -63.37
N GLY A 7 -10.07 -27.02 -63.06
CA GLY A 7 -10.10 -28.24 -62.20
C GLY A 7 -10.49 -29.48 -63.03
N PRO A 8 -11.31 -30.47 -62.57
CA PRO A 8 -11.90 -30.77 -61.23
C PRO A 8 -11.02 -31.82 -60.47
N TYR A 9 -11.39 -32.67 -59.49
CA TYR A 9 -12.64 -33.22 -58.86
C TYR A 9 -12.47 -33.22 -57.30
N LEU A 10 -13.43 -33.44 -56.38
CA LEU A 10 -14.69 -34.24 -56.29
C LEU A 10 -14.46 -35.77 -56.08
N ASP A 11 -15.15 -36.55 -55.23
CA ASP A 11 -16.38 -36.48 -54.37
C ASP A 11 -16.14 -37.36 -53.08
N GLU A 12 -16.88 -37.44 -51.95
CA GLU A 12 -17.93 -36.65 -51.24
C GLU A 12 -18.14 -37.21 -49.78
N TYR A 13 -18.64 -36.38 -48.83
CA TYR A 13 -19.29 -36.71 -47.50
C TYR A 13 -18.58 -37.62 -46.44
N GLY A 14 -18.90 -37.58 -45.13
CA GLY A 14 -19.96 -36.89 -44.36
C GLY A 14 -19.68 -36.81 -42.83
N SER A 15 -20.71 -36.67 -41.97
CA SER A 15 -20.59 -35.98 -40.65
C SER A 15 -21.24 -36.65 -39.41
N VAL A 16 -20.57 -36.52 -38.23
CA VAL A 16 -21.18 -36.29 -36.87
C VAL A 16 -22.00 -37.44 -36.21
N PRO A 17 -22.04 -37.62 -34.86
CA PRO A 17 -21.02 -37.52 -33.77
C PRO A 17 -20.94 -38.84 -32.93
N LEU A 18 -20.38 -38.84 -31.70
CA LEU A 18 -20.99 -39.36 -30.43
C LEU A 18 -19.97 -39.70 -29.31
N ASP A 19 -20.32 -39.28 -28.08
CA ASP A 19 -20.02 -39.91 -26.77
C ASP A 19 -21.38 -40.56 -26.31
N PRO A 20 -21.51 -41.51 -25.34
CA PRO A 20 -20.63 -41.74 -24.19
C PRO A 20 -20.49 -43.18 -23.61
N GLN A 21 -19.81 -43.24 -22.44
CA GLN A 21 -19.98 -44.19 -21.31
C GLN A 21 -19.20 -45.54 -21.19
N GLN A 22 -18.40 -45.57 -20.12
CA GLN A 22 -18.40 -46.54 -18.99
C GLN A 22 -17.49 -47.80 -18.95
N ARG A 23 -16.86 -47.92 -17.76
CA ARG A 23 -16.37 -49.12 -17.02
C ARG A 23 -15.13 -49.87 -17.53
N PHE A 24 -14.14 -49.92 -16.65
CA PHE A 24 -13.89 -51.15 -15.87
C PHE A 24 -13.60 -50.81 -14.39
N TYR A 25 -13.95 -51.71 -13.47
CA TYR A 25 -13.62 -51.63 -12.04
C TYR A 25 -12.38 -52.49 -11.74
N GLY A 26 -11.50 -52.01 -10.85
CA GLY A 26 -10.40 -52.80 -10.29
C GLY A 26 -10.02 -52.26 -8.92
N GLN A 27 -10.08 -53.09 -7.87
CA GLN A 27 -9.76 -52.69 -6.50
C GLN A 27 -8.29 -52.98 -6.13
N GLY A 28 -7.74 -52.11 -5.28
CA GLY A 28 -6.76 -52.51 -4.27
C GLY A 28 -5.29 -52.26 -4.63
N GLY A 29 -4.53 -51.76 -3.64
CA GLY A 29 -3.08 -51.58 -3.74
C GLY A 29 -2.60 -50.29 -3.09
N LEU A 30 -2.23 -50.35 -1.80
CA LEU A 30 -1.36 -49.33 -1.20
C LEU A 30 0.03 -49.47 -1.82
N ASN A 31 0.59 -48.40 -2.37
CA ASN A 31 1.89 -47.82 -1.98
C ASN A 31 2.34 -46.72 -2.95
N SER A 32 2.96 -45.67 -2.39
CA SER A 32 3.68 -44.66 -3.16
C SER A 32 5.12 -45.13 -3.42
N PRO A 33 5.65 -45.04 -4.66
CA PRO A 33 7.08 -45.06 -4.91
C PRO A 33 7.66 -43.63 -4.95
N SER A 34 8.79 -43.48 -4.28
CA SER A 34 9.65 -42.30 -4.24
C SER A 34 10.05 -41.76 -5.61
N ARG A 35 10.37 -40.45 -5.65
CA ARG A 35 11.25 -39.87 -6.67
C ARG A 35 12.52 -40.72 -6.81
N ASP A 36 12.95 -40.95 -8.04
CA ASP A 36 14.32 -41.38 -8.33
C ASP A 36 15.03 -40.33 -9.19
N SER A 37 16.34 -40.23 -9.06
CA SER A 37 17.09 -39.05 -9.52
C SER A 37 17.94 -39.30 -10.76
N PHE A 38 17.96 -38.35 -11.69
CA PHE A 38 19.01 -38.23 -12.70
C PHE A 38 19.91 -37.05 -12.37
N GLN A 39 21.17 -37.33 -12.07
CA GLN A 39 22.19 -36.32 -11.83
C GLN A 39 22.67 -35.70 -13.15
N SER A 40 22.76 -34.38 -13.20
CA SER A 40 23.62 -33.66 -14.14
C SER A 40 24.28 -32.49 -13.42
N ASN A 41 25.61 -32.39 -13.52
CA ASN A 41 26.39 -31.43 -12.73
C ASN A 41 26.36 -30.03 -13.36
N ILE A 42 25.51 -29.15 -12.83
CA ILE A 42 25.62 -27.69 -13.01
C ILE A 42 25.41 -27.04 -11.64
N GLN A 43 26.42 -26.33 -11.13
CA GLN A 43 26.31 -25.52 -9.92
C GLN A 43 25.78 -24.12 -10.29
N TYR A 44 24.48 -23.89 -10.11
CA TYR A 44 23.90 -22.55 -10.00
C TYR A 44 22.90 -22.51 -8.83
N ALA A 45 22.74 -21.33 -8.23
CA ALA A 45 21.97 -21.17 -7.01
C ALA A 45 20.46 -21.30 -7.28
N SER A 46 19.83 -22.31 -6.69
CA SER A 46 18.37 -22.47 -6.66
C SER A 46 17.83 -22.21 -5.25
N THR A 47 18.09 -21.01 -4.73
CA THR A 47 17.52 -20.52 -3.47
C THR A 47 16.25 -19.74 -3.73
N SER A 48 15.10 -20.35 -3.46
CA SER A 48 13.84 -19.62 -3.33
C SER A 48 13.94 -18.68 -2.14
N GLN A 49 14.22 -17.40 -2.41
CA GLN A 49 14.00 -16.29 -1.49
C GLN A 49 12.72 -15.62 -2.02
N PHE A 50 11.53 -15.79 -1.43
CA PHE A 50 11.23 -16.10 -0.02
C PHE A 50 10.89 -17.57 0.28
N ALA A 51 11.86 -18.28 0.85
CA ALA A 51 11.63 -19.24 1.92
C ALA A 51 12.50 -18.76 3.09
N ALA A 52 11.90 -18.00 4.01
CA ALA A 52 12.55 -17.74 5.30
C ALA A 52 12.77 -19.12 5.98
N SER A 53 13.95 -19.32 6.58
CA SER A 53 14.54 -20.65 6.74
C SER A 53 13.58 -21.70 7.33
N SER A 54 13.30 -22.76 6.56
CA SER A 54 12.43 -23.86 6.99
C SER A 54 12.94 -24.57 8.24
N ASP A 55 14.24 -24.44 8.52
CA ASP A 55 14.84 -24.76 9.82
C ASP A 55 14.87 -23.49 10.70
N HIS A 56 14.16 -23.56 11.83
CA HIS A 56 14.22 -22.65 12.98
C HIS A 56 13.64 -21.22 12.87
N LEU A 57 12.56 -21.00 12.11
CA LEU A 57 11.64 -19.90 12.42
C LEU A 57 10.94 -20.14 13.77
N ASN A 58 11.50 -19.55 14.83
CA ASN A 58 11.27 -19.95 16.21
C ASN A 58 10.12 -19.14 16.86
N PRO A 59 9.11 -19.76 17.52
CA PRO A 59 7.96 -19.07 18.11
C PRO A 59 8.27 -18.25 19.39
N ILE A 60 9.46 -17.64 19.50
CA ILE A 60 9.93 -16.89 20.68
C ILE A 60 9.73 -15.37 20.50
N ARG A 61 8.66 -14.94 19.81
CA ARG A 61 8.20 -13.54 19.89
C ARG A 61 7.37 -13.25 21.16
N ASP A 62 6.83 -14.28 21.81
CA ASP A 62 5.82 -14.12 22.88
C ASP A 62 6.38 -14.04 24.30
N ASN A 63 7.70 -13.97 24.48
CA ASN A 63 8.34 -14.01 25.80
C ASN A 63 8.79 -12.62 26.31
N TYR A 64 8.32 -11.53 25.67
CA TYR A 64 8.62 -10.15 26.08
C TYR A 64 7.47 -9.51 26.87
N SER A 65 7.09 -10.14 27.97
CA SER A 65 6.37 -9.47 29.07
C SER A 65 7.30 -8.46 29.75
N GLY A 66 7.39 -7.25 29.19
CA GLY A 66 8.30 -6.17 29.60
C GLY A 66 8.06 -5.57 31.00
N TYR A 67 7.51 -6.34 31.95
CA TYR A 67 7.08 -5.88 33.27
C TYR A 67 7.94 -6.43 34.43
N GLU A 68 8.61 -7.58 34.28
CA GLU A 68 9.33 -8.24 35.39
C GLU A 68 10.84 -7.94 35.48
N ARG A 69 11.41 -7.15 34.56
CA ARG A 69 12.88 -6.91 34.52
C ARG A 69 13.39 -5.60 35.14
N SER A 70 12.51 -4.81 35.76
CA SER A 70 12.87 -3.51 36.37
C SER A 70 13.40 -3.59 37.81
N THR A 71 13.22 -4.71 38.51
CA THR A 71 13.38 -4.80 39.98
C THR A 71 14.70 -5.41 40.48
N LEU A 72 15.61 -5.82 39.58
CA LEU A 72 16.88 -6.50 39.94
C LEU A 72 18.15 -5.78 39.47
N GLN A 73 18.07 -4.47 39.15
CA GLN A 73 19.24 -3.61 38.90
C GLN A 73 19.16 -2.24 39.62
N MET A 74 18.31 -2.10 40.65
CA MET A 74 18.09 -0.83 41.36
C MET A 74 18.81 -0.70 42.73
N ASP A 75 19.70 -1.62 43.09
CA ASP A 75 20.38 -1.61 44.41
C ASP A 75 21.88 -1.20 44.39
N GLU A 76 22.48 -0.87 43.23
CA GLU A 76 23.94 -0.64 43.15
C GLU A 76 24.39 0.69 42.49
N LYS A 77 23.51 1.71 42.39
CA LYS A 77 23.89 3.03 41.80
C LYS A 77 23.48 4.30 42.55
N ASP A 78 22.84 4.21 43.72
CA ASP A 78 22.42 5.37 44.52
C ASP A 78 23.57 6.10 45.27
N ALA A 79 24.83 5.73 45.03
CA ALA A 79 26.01 6.23 45.72
C ALA A 79 26.90 7.19 44.90
N ALA A 80 26.42 7.77 43.79
CA ALA A 80 27.19 8.74 43.00
C ALA A 80 26.37 9.93 42.44
N TYR A 81 27.01 11.10 42.41
CA TYR A 81 26.57 12.39 41.80
C TYR A 81 25.60 13.30 42.58
N ALA A 82 26.15 13.96 43.61
CA ALA A 82 25.56 15.18 44.16
C ALA A 82 25.47 16.31 43.11
N ARG A 83 24.28 16.94 43.03
CA ARG A 83 23.87 17.91 42.00
C ARG A 83 24.60 19.26 42.14
N LYS A 84 25.41 19.67 41.15
CA LYS A 84 26.01 21.03 41.07
C LYS A 84 25.15 21.98 40.20
N PRO A 85 25.02 23.28 40.56
CA PRO A 85 24.21 24.23 39.81
C PRO A 85 24.85 24.64 38.47
N SER A 86 24.04 24.68 37.41
CA SER A 86 24.49 24.98 36.04
C SER A 86 24.71 26.47 35.78
N ARG A 87 25.90 26.83 35.27
CA ARG A 87 26.27 28.19 34.85
C ARG A 87 25.68 28.64 33.49
N ARG A 88 24.75 27.91 32.89
CA ARG A 88 24.25 28.19 31.51
C ARG A 88 23.26 29.37 31.39
N ARG A 89 22.57 29.77 32.46
CA ARG A 89 21.52 30.83 32.43
C ARG A 89 21.97 32.21 31.88
N PRO A 90 23.12 32.81 32.25
CA PRO A 90 23.52 34.12 31.70
C PRO A 90 23.87 34.08 30.21
N ILE A 91 24.31 32.94 29.67
CA ILE A 91 24.69 32.81 28.25
C ILE A 91 23.45 32.93 27.35
N ILE A 92 22.35 32.25 27.72
CA ILE A 92 21.08 32.27 26.99
C ILE A 92 20.52 33.70 26.90
N ILE A 93 20.59 34.46 28.00
CA ILE A 93 20.16 35.86 28.04
C ILE A 93 21.01 36.73 27.09
N GLY A 94 22.33 36.51 27.05
CA GLY A 94 23.23 37.21 26.12
C GLY A 94 22.89 36.95 24.64
N CYS A 95 22.60 35.70 24.28
CA CYS A 95 22.18 35.35 22.93
C CYS A 95 20.87 36.04 22.51
N ILE A 96 19.87 36.07 23.39
CA ILE A 96 18.56 36.71 23.12
C ILE A 96 18.75 38.21 22.85
N VAL A 97 19.56 38.91 23.65
CA VAL A 97 19.85 40.34 23.46
C VAL A 97 20.57 40.59 22.12
N ALA A 98 21.52 39.74 21.74
CA ALA A 98 22.21 39.84 20.45
C ALA A 98 21.25 39.69 19.26
N THR A 99 20.35 38.70 19.29
CA THR A 99 19.35 38.49 18.22
C THR A 99 18.40 39.68 18.09
N ILE A 100 17.93 40.26 19.20
CA ILE A 100 17.06 41.44 19.18
C ILE A 100 17.76 42.66 18.54
N LEU A 101 19.04 42.87 18.83
CA LEU A 101 19.82 43.97 18.23
C LEU A 101 20.05 43.76 16.72
N ILE A 102 20.25 42.52 16.26
CA ILE A 102 20.37 42.20 14.82
C ILE A 102 19.05 42.47 14.10
N ILE A 103 17.92 42.03 14.66
CA ILE A 103 16.58 42.27 14.07
C ILE A 103 16.29 43.78 14.00
N ALA A 104 16.62 44.54 15.04
CA ALA A 104 16.48 46.01 15.03
C ALA A 104 17.33 46.67 13.93
N GLY A 105 18.58 46.23 13.74
CA GLY A 105 19.46 46.73 12.68
C GLY A 105 18.92 46.49 11.27
N VAL A 106 18.42 45.27 11.00
CA VAL A 106 17.83 44.90 9.69
C VAL A 106 16.54 45.70 9.44
N GLY A 107 15.67 45.83 10.44
CA GLY A 107 14.41 46.58 10.31
C GLY A 107 14.63 48.06 9.94
N VAL A 108 15.63 48.71 10.52
CA VAL A 108 16.01 50.09 10.17
C VAL A 108 16.58 50.18 8.75
N GLY A 109 17.38 49.20 8.32
CA GLY A 109 17.92 49.16 6.96
C GLY A 109 16.85 49.09 5.87
N VAL A 110 15.84 48.22 6.05
CA VAL A 110 14.72 48.08 5.10
C VAL A 110 13.83 49.34 5.07
N TYR A 111 13.60 49.98 6.22
CA TYR A 111 12.76 51.19 6.31
C TYR A 111 13.28 52.36 5.47
N PHE A 112 14.60 52.55 5.38
CA PHE A 112 15.19 53.62 4.56
C PHE A 112 15.38 53.25 3.08
N ALA A 113 15.38 51.96 2.72
CA ALA A 113 15.52 51.52 1.32
C ALA A 113 14.25 51.81 0.46
N LEU A 114 13.08 51.93 1.09
CA LEU A 114 11.78 52.07 0.42
C LEU A 114 11.34 53.52 0.16
N ARG A 115 12.26 54.51 0.20
CA ARG A 115 11.88 55.92 0.08
C ARG A 115 12.79 56.77 -0.80
N GLY A 116 12.69 56.58 -2.12
CA GLY A 116 13.13 57.59 -3.08
C GLY A 116 13.34 57.12 -4.52
N LYS A 117 12.30 57.24 -5.35
CA LYS A 117 12.28 58.14 -6.53
C LYS A 117 10.98 57.99 -7.33
N ASP A 118 10.24 59.08 -7.44
CA ASP A 118 9.25 59.31 -8.48
C ASP A 118 9.95 59.96 -9.68
N GLU A 119 9.56 59.61 -10.91
CA GLU A 119 9.80 60.44 -12.09
C GLU A 119 8.70 60.17 -13.14
N ASP A 120 8.03 61.23 -13.61
CA ASP A 120 6.84 61.15 -14.45
C ASP A 120 7.14 60.84 -15.93
N SER A 121 6.26 60.06 -16.57
CA SER A 121 5.84 60.39 -17.94
C SER A 121 4.43 59.87 -18.25
N SER A 122 3.63 60.72 -18.88
CA SER A 122 2.27 60.44 -19.37
C SER A 122 2.33 60.12 -20.89
N SER A 123 1.32 59.59 -21.57
CA SER A 123 -0.08 59.32 -21.23
C SER A 123 -0.67 58.26 -22.17
N SER A 124 -1.78 57.63 -21.79
CA SER A 124 -3.02 57.58 -22.60
C SER A 124 -4.08 56.73 -21.89
N SER A 125 -5.35 57.14 -21.99
CA SER A 125 -6.47 56.47 -21.34
C SER A 125 -7.38 55.77 -22.35
N SER A 126 -7.78 54.54 -22.04
CA SER A 126 -9.03 53.95 -22.52
C SER A 126 -9.77 53.36 -21.32
N SER A 127 -11.09 53.55 -21.29
CA SER A 127 -11.87 53.41 -20.06
C SER A 127 -12.79 52.20 -20.06
N GLY A 128 -12.53 51.27 -19.14
CA GLY A 128 -13.56 50.48 -18.49
C GLY A 128 -13.98 49.16 -19.15
N THR A 129 -13.76 48.08 -18.43
CA THR A 129 -14.86 47.21 -17.96
C THR A 129 -14.44 46.57 -16.65
N LYS A 130 -15.24 46.74 -15.57
CA LYS A 130 -15.09 45.94 -14.35
C LYS A 130 -15.90 44.65 -14.53
N GLY A 131 -15.22 43.51 -14.68
CA GLY A 131 -15.90 42.23 -14.90
C GLY A 131 -14.99 41.08 -15.36
N GLY A 132 -13.71 41.07 -14.95
CA GLY A 132 -12.76 40.01 -15.29
C GLY A 132 -12.63 38.97 -14.18
N GLY A 133 -13.47 37.93 -14.21
CA GLY A 133 -13.17 36.71 -13.45
C GLY A 133 -11.99 35.99 -14.10
N THR A 134 -10.95 35.64 -13.34
CA THR A 134 -9.73 35.03 -13.88
C THR A 134 -10.06 33.79 -14.69
N VAL A 135 -9.78 33.83 -16.00
CA VAL A 135 -9.89 32.67 -16.90
C VAL A 135 -8.87 31.65 -16.43
N LYS A 136 -9.36 30.56 -15.85
CA LYS A 136 -8.53 29.49 -15.32
C LYS A 136 -8.23 28.51 -16.43
N ALA A 137 -6.96 28.15 -16.57
CA ALA A 137 -6.58 27.02 -17.42
C ALA A 137 -7.29 25.77 -16.87
N VAL A 138 -7.94 25.04 -17.76
CA VAL A 138 -8.60 23.75 -17.47
C VAL A 138 -7.66 22.58 -17.82
N THR A 139 -6.66 22.80 -18.66
CA THR A 139 -5.70 21.80 -19.09
C THR A 139 -4.43 22.48 -19.61
N GLY A 140 -3.31 21.76 -19.61
CA GLY A 140 -2.06 22.21 -20.20
C GLY A 140 -1.00 21.11 -20.28
N GLY A 141 -0.07 21.28 -21.23
CA GLY A 141 1.16 20.48 -21.31
C GLY A 141 2.34 21.19 -20.63
N ASP A 142 3.56 20.78 -20.99
CA ASP A 142 4.81 21.32 -20.48
C ASP A 142 4.87 22.87 -20.51
N GLY A 143 5.39 23.48 -19.43
CA GLY A 143 5.48 24.93 -19.25
C GLY A 143 4.18 25.67 -18.89
N SER A 144 3.02 25.00 -18.89
CA SER A 144 1.75 25.61 -18.49
C SER A 144 1.66 25.88 -16.99
N GLN A 145 0.76 26.78 -16.56
CA GLN A 145 0.56 27.08 -15.13
C GLN A 145 -0.58 26.24 -14.55
N VAL A 146 -0.27 25.44 -13.54
CA VAL A 146 -1.25 24.73 -12.71
C VAL A 146 -1.60 25.60 -11.50
N MET A 147 -2.88 25.62 -11.13
CA MET A 147 -3.37 26.24 -9.89
C MET A 147 -3.66 25.18 -8.83
N LEU A 148 -3.16 25.40 -7.61
CA LEU A 148 -3.35 24.57 -6.41
C LEU A 148 -4.59 24.99 -5.62
N GLU A 149 -5.04 24.18 -4.65
CA GLU A 149 -6.22 24.44 -3.82
C GLU A 149 -6.22 25.77 -3.06
N ASP A 150 -5.05 26.25 -2.61
CA ASP A 150 -4.91 27.53 -1.92
C ASP A 150 -5.03 28.76 -2.85
N GLY A 151 -5.02 28.54 -4.17
CA GLY A 151 -5.01 29.57 -5.21
C GLY A 151 -3.62 29.99 -5.67
N SER A 152 -2.54 29.39 -5.14
CA SER A 152 -1.18 29.55 -5.67
C SER A 152 -1.02 28.79 -6.99
N THR A 153 0.08 29.05 -7.72
CA THR A 153 0.36 28.39 -9.00
C THR A 153 1.80 27.90 -9.11
N PHE A 154 2.00 26.84 -9.88
CA PHE A 154 3.33 26.35 -10.27
C PHE A 154 3.37 26.00 -11.76
N ALA A 155 4.58 25.95 -12.33
CA ALA A 155 4.77 25.52 -13.72
C ALA A 155 4.75 23.99 -13.83
N TYR A 156 3.84 23.46 -14.65
CA TYR A 156 3.85 22.05 -15.05
C TYR A 156 5.13 21.75 -15.84
N SER A 157 5.82 20.67 -15.48
CA SER A 157 7.12 20.29 -16.06
C SER A 157 7.12 18.80 -16.35
N ASN A 158 6.88 18.42 -17.61
CA ASN A 158 6.80 17.02 -18.05
C ASN A 158 7.30 16.87 -19.49
N SER A 159 8.60 16.61 -19.62
CA SER A 159 9.30 16.38 -20.89
C SER A 159 8.83 15.13 -21.65
N PHE A 160 8.02 14.26 -21.03
CA PHE A 160 7.52 13.03 -21.63
C PHE A 160 6.20 13.20 -22.40
N GLY A 161 5.72 14.44 -22.55
CA GLY A 161 4.53 14.77 -23.35
C GLY A 161 3.22 14.37 -22.67
N GLY A 162 3.18 14.41 -21.33
CA GLY A 162 1.94 14.38 -20.57
C GLY A 162 1.23 15.75 -20.55
N HIS A 163 -0.03 15.73 -20.16
CA HIS A 163 -0.85 16.93 -19.95
C HIS A 163 -1.82 16.73 -18.77
N TRP A 164 -2.02 17.79 -17.99
CA TRP A 164 -2.93 17.80 -16.86
C TRP A 164 -4.34 18.26 -17.26
N TYR A 165 -5.36 17.90 -16.47
CA TYR A 165 -6.75 18.38 -16.66
C TYR A 165 -7.45 18.63 -15.32
N TYR A 166 -8.13 19.77 -15.17
CA TYR A 166 -9.05 20.04 -14.07
C TYR A 166 -10.07 21.16 -14.43
N ASP A 167 -11.35 20.81 -14.60
CA ASP A 167 -12.45 21.78 -14.63
C ASP A 167 -13.24 21.71 -13.30
N PRO A 168 -13.37 22.80 -12.53
CA PRO A 168 -14.29 22.86 -11.38
C PRO A 168 -15.77 22.54 -11.71
N ASN A 169 -16.17 22.59 -12.98
CA ASN A 169 -17.51 22.27 -13.48
C ASN A 169 -17.64 20.84 -14.05
N ASP A 170 -16.51 20.13 -14.20
CA ASP A 170 -16.40 18.73 -14.60
C ASP A 170 -15.19 18.07 -13.89
N PRO A 171 -15.22 17.96 -12.54
CA PRO A 171 -14.06 17.55 -11.74
C PRO A 171 -13.76 16.03 -11.82
N PHE A 172 -14.62 15.26 -12.49
CA PHE A 172 -14.47 13.82 -12.71
C PHE A 172 -14.04 13.49 -14.14
N ASN A 173 -13.70 14.49 -14.95
CA ASN A 173 -13.18 14.32 -16.30
C ASN A 173 -11.86 13.54 -16.29
N ASN A 174 -11.79 12.47 -17.08
CA ASN A 174 -10.65 11.56 -17.13
C ASN A 174 -9.71 11.82 -18.33
N GLY A 175 -9.71 13.05 -18.87
CA GLY A 175 -8.96 13.43 -20.07
C GLY A 175 -7.48 13.75 -19.88
N ALA A 176 -6.93 13.69 -18.65
CA ALA A 176 -5.50 13.89 -18.39
C ALA A 176 -4.66 12.67 -18.80
N LYS A 177 -3.37 12.90 -19.10
CA LYS A 177 -2.43 11.87 -19.57
C LYS A 177 -1.05 12.05 -18.94
N ALA A 178 -0.55 11.03 -18.23
CA ALA A 178 0.70 11.14 -17.48
C ALA A 178 1.95 11.24 -18.38
N GLN A 179 2.01 10.48 -19.48
CA GLN A 179 3.06 10.55 -20.50
C GLN A 179 2.49 10.22 -21.88
N SER A 180 3.16 10.64 -22.94
CA SER A 180 2.75 10.39 -24.34
C SER A 180 2.47 8.90 -24.65
N TRP A 181 3.22 7.98 -24.03
CA TRP A 181 3.08 6.52 -24.19
C TRP A 181 2.11 5.83 -23.22
N THR A 182 1.72 6.50 -22.13
CA THR A 182 0.77 5.96 -21.14
C THR A 182 -0.65 6.33 -21.56
N PRO A 183 -1.60 5.39 -21.75
CA PRO A 183 -2.99 5.72 -22.09
C PRO A 183 -3.61 6.70 -21.09
N ALA A 184 -4.34 7.71 -21.57
CA ALA A 184 -5.10 8.65 -20.73
C ALA A 184 -6.13 7.92 -19.87
N LEU A 185 -6.70 8.56 -18.85
CA LEU A 185 -7.59 7.88 -17.89
C LEU A 185 -8.97 7.51 -18.48
N ASN A 186 -9.32 8.05 -19.64
CA ASN A 186 -10.45 7.64 -20.48
C ASN A 186 -10.05 6.66 -21.62
N GLU A 187 -8.79 6.24 -21.69
CA GLU A 187 -8.27 5.26 -22.65
C GLU A 187 -7.95 3.92 -21.94
N THR A 188 -8.13 2.81 -22.67
CA THR A 188 -7.88 1.46 -22.15
C THR A 188 -6.40 1.23 -21.85
N PHE A 189 -6.08 0.91 -20.59
CA PHE A 189 -4.77 0.41 -20.20
C PHE A 189 -4.70 -1.10 -20.46
N ARG A 190 -3.80 -1.55 -21.34
CA ARG A 190 -3.71 -2.95 -21.78
C ARG A 190 -2.64 -3.67 -20.97
N TYR A 191 -3.03 -4.13 -19.79
CA TYR A 191 -2.18 -4.90 -18.88
C TYR A 191 -1.40 -6.00 -19.62
N GLY A 192 -0.09 -6.08 -19.36
CA GLY A 192 0.84 -7.00 -20.05
C GLY A 192 1.49 -6.45 -21.33
N VAL A 193 0.93 -5.39 -21.92
CA VAL A 193 1.56 -4.59 -23.00
C VAL A 193 1.97 -3.21 -22.46
N ASP A 194 1.02 -2.51 -21.83
CA ASP A 194 1.28 -1.26 -21.13
C ASP A 194 1.79 -1.62 -19.71
N ARG A 195 3.08 -1.34 -19.43
CA ARG A 195 3.74 -1.70 -18.15
C ARG A 195 3.28 -0.80 -17.00
N ILE A 196 2.96 -1.39 -15.85
CA ILE A 196 2.71 -0.66 -14.59
C ILE A 196 4.04 -0.14 -14.05
N ARG A 197 4.13 1.18 -13.84
CA ARG A 197 5.31 1.85 -13.30
C ARG A 197 4.88 2.84 -12.26
N GLY A 198 4.94 2.41 -11.02
CA GLY A 198 4.49 3.21 -9.90
C GLY A 198 5.51 3.36 -8.78
N VAL A 199 5.07 4.16 -7.83
CA VAL A 199 5.64 4.29 -6.49
C VAL A 199 4.51 4.11 -5.50
N ASN A 200 4.86 3.73 -4.28
CA ASN A 200 3.95 3.78 -3.16
C ASN A 200 3.90 5.19 -2.57
N PHE A 201 2.78 5.49 -1.90
CA PHE A 201 2.67 6.56 -0.90
C PHE A 201 2.46 5.98 0.51
N GLY A 202 3.27 4.98 0.87
CA GLY A 202 3.45 4.50 2.23
C GLY A 202 3.96 5.60 3.17
N GLY A 203 3.85 5.38 4.47
CA GLY A 203 4.10 6.38 5.50
C GLY A 203 3.16 7.60 5.53
N TRP A 204 2.28 7.80 4.52
CA TRP A 204 1.37 8.94 4.44
C TRP A 204 0.09 8.75 5.25
N LEU A 205 -0.81 7.88 4.76
CA LEU A 205 -2.14 7.67 5.34
C LEU A 205 -2.18 6.50 6.34
N ASN A 206 -1.21 5.60 6.22
CA ASN A 206 -0.84 4.55 7.16
C ASN A 206 0.63 4.82 7.54
N ILE A 207 0.91 5.10 8.81
CA ILE A 207 2.14 5.77 9.24
C ILE A 207 3.19 4.78 9.74
N GLU A 208 4.41 4.93 9.23
CA GLU A 208 5.53 4.02 9.49
C GLU A 208 6.75 4.73 10.10
N PRO A 209 7.37 4.17 11.16
CA PRO A 209 8.51 4.77 11.84
C PRO A 209 9.69 5.15 10.95
N PHE A 210 10.04 4.33 9.95
CA PHE A 210 11.21 4.57 9.10
C PHE A 210 10.93 5.59 7.97
N MET A 211 9.65 5.85 7.67
CA MET A 211 9.21 6.82 6.66
C MET A 211 8.90 8.18 7.26
N ALA A 212 8.38 8.23 8.49
CA ALA A 212 8.04 9.47 9.20
C ALA A 212 8.75 9.57 10.58
N PRO A 213 10.08 9.38 10.67
CA PRO A 213 10.79 9.21 11.94
C PRO A 213 10.58 10.36 12.93
N ALA A 214 10.47 11.61 12.45
CA ALA A 214 10.22 12.78 13.29
C ALA A 214 8.96 12.68 14.17
N LEU A 215 7.91 11.96 13.74
CA LEU A 215 6.71 11.73 14.55
C LEU A 215 6.99 10.83 15.77
N PHE A 216 7.85 9.84 15.61
CA PHE A 216 8.21 8.86 16.64
C PHE A 216 9.34 9.39 17.54
N GLU A 217 10.30 10.11 16.96
CA GLU A 217 11.37 10.79 17.70
C GLU A 217 10.83 11.86 18.66
N LYS A 218 9.79 12.63 18.26
CA LYS A 218 9.10 13.57 19.15
C LYS A 218 8.65 12.91 20.47
N TYR A 219 8.24 11.66 20.41
CA TYR A 219 7.73 10.88 21.54
C TYR A 219 8.74 9.86 22.09
N GLY A 220 10.03 10.03 21.77
CA GLY A 220 11.06 9.07 22.13
C GLY A 220 11.26 8.88 23.64
N ASP A 221 11.04 9.92 24.44
CA ASP A 221 11.19 9.87 25.91
C ASP A 221 9.95 9.27 26.62
N ILE A 222 8.90 8.86 25.90
CA ILE A 222 7.73 8.20 26.48
C ILE A 222 8.03 6.71 26.77
N THR A 223 7.50 6.20 27.88
CA THR A 223 7.57 4.79 28.28
C THR A 223 6.16 4.28 28.62
N PRO A 224 5.66 3.19 28.00
CA PRO A 224 6.27 2.41 26.92
C PRO A 224 6.60 3.24 25.68
N ARG A 225 7.59 2.80 24.89
CA ARG A 225 8.03 3.51 23.69
C ARG A 225 6.92 3.53 22.63
N VAL A 226 6.84 4.62 21.87
CA VAL A 226 6.00 4.70 20.67
C VAL A 226 6.67 3.94 19.53
N VAL A 227 6.00 2.91 19.00
CA VAL A 227 6.59 1.91 18.08
C VAL A 227 5.77 1.68 16.79
N ASP A 228 4.51 2.12 16.77
CA ASP A 228 3.51 1.88 15.72
C ASP A 228 2.47 3.03 15.71
N GLU A 229 1.50 3.02 14.77
CA GLU A 229 0.49 4.09 14.72
C GLU A 229 -0.49 4.03 15.91
N TRP A 230 -0.78 2.86 16.47
CA TRP A 230 -1.60 2.73 17.70
C TRP A 230 -1.00 3.56 18.86
N THR A 231 0.25 3.29 19.22
CA THR A 231 0.96 3.98 20.31
C THR A 231 1.25 5.43 19.96
N LEU A 232 1.42 5.77 18.67
CA LEU A 232 1.59 7.15 18.22
C LEU A 232 0.32 7.97 18.45
N GLN A 233 -0.85 7.44 18.10
CA GLN A 233 -2.11 8.15 18.31
C GLN A 233 -2.49 8.21 19.80
N GLU A 234 -2.17 7.20 20.62
CA GLU A 234 -2.25 7.30 22.08
C GLU A 234 -1.38 8.45 22.63
N ALA A 235 -0.11 8.54 22.21
CA ALA A 235 0.80 9.61 22.61
C ALA A 235 0.35 11.00 22.13
N MET A 236 -0.10 11.13 20.88
CA MET A 236 -0.66 12.38 20.34
C MET A 236 -1.92 12.83 21.11
N ARG A 237 -2.81 11.91 21.49
CA ARG A 237 -4.01 12.24 22.30
C ARG A 237 -3.65 12.69 23.72
N ALA A 238 -2.60 12.13 24.33
CA ALA A 238 -2.08 12.60 25.61
C ALA A 238 -1.43 13.99 25.51
N ASP A 239 -0.70 14.26 24.42
CA ASP A 239 0.02 15.52 24.16
C ASP A 239 -0.90 16.65 23.66
N THR A 240 -1.95 16.94 24.43
CA THR A 240 -2.90 18.05 24.16
C THR A 240 -2.21 19.42 24.08
N ALA A 241 -1.08 19.62 24.76
CA ALA A 241 -0.31 20.87 24.73
C ALA A 241 0.58 21.00 23.49
N GLY A 242 1.11 19.89 22.96
CA GLY A 242 1.95 19.83 21.76
C GLY A 242 1.20 19.61 20.44
N GLY A 243 -0.13 19.76 20.45
CA GLY A 243 -0.99 19.74 19.25
C GLY A 243 -2.16 18.73 19.31
N GLY A 244 -2.17 17.82 20.29
CA GLY A 244 -3.19 16.78 20.37
C GLY A 244 -3.18 15.85 19.15
N ILE A 245 -4.31 15.23 18.85
CA ILE A 245 -4.47 14.39 17.65
C ILE A 245 -4.39 15.17 16.32
N SER A 246 -4.52 16.51 16.33
CA SER A 246 -4.51 17.31 15.10
C SER A 246 -3.19 17.25 14.32
N GLN A 247 -2.10 16.82 14.97
CA GLN A 247 -0.81 16.51 14.37
C GLN A 247 -0.90 15.45 13.25
N LEU A 248 -1.80 14.47 13.39
CA LEU A 248 -2.07 13.47 12.36
C LEU A 248 -2.55 14.12 11.06
N GLU A 249 -3.49 15.06 11.17
CA GLU A 249 -3.99 15.79 10.01
C GLU A 249 -2.97 16.80 9.47
N GLU A 250 -2.00 17.26 10.27
CA GLU A 250 -0.90 18.09 9.75
C GLU A 250 0.11 17.26 8.95
N HIS A 251 0.43 16.05 9.39
CA HIS A 251 1.18 15.07 8.61
C HIS A 251 0.48 14.75 7.29
N TYR A 252 -0.83 14.44 7.33
CA TYR A 252 -1.60 14.18 6.10
C TYR A 252 -1.64 15.37 5.12
N LYS A 253 -1.58 16.62 5.59
CA LYS A 253 -1.52 17.83 4.74
C LYS A 253 -0.17 18.07 4.08
N THR A 254 0.92 17.64 4.72
CA THR A 254 2.28 18.10 4.39
C THR A 254 3.22 17.00 3.89
N PHE A 255 2.97 15.73 4.25
CA PHE A 255 3.86 14.63 3.88
C PHE A 255 3.74 14.22 2.41
N ILE A 256 2.52 14.10 1.87
CA ILE A 256 2.25 14.01 0.43
C ILE A 256 1.32 15.15 0.03
N THR A 257 1.64 15.81 -1.06
CA THR A 257 0.97 17.02 -1.57
C THR A 257 0.57 16.84 -3.04
N GLU A 258 -0.22 17.77 -3.58
CA GLU A 258 -0.52 17.79 -5.01
C GLU A 258 0.74 17.79 -5.90
N LYS A 259 1.84 18.42 -5.43
CA LYS A 259 3.11 18.47 -6.16
C LYS A 259 3.75 17.09 -6.28
N ASP A 260 3.60 16.20 -5.30
CA ASP A 260 4.13 14.84 -5.36
C ASP A 260 3.47 14.03 -6.49
N PHE A 261 2.16 14.19 -6.72
CA PHE A 261 1.47 13.56 -7.84
C PHE A 261 1.92 14.13 -9.20
N HIS A 262 2.20 15.44 -9.27
CA HIS A 262 2.83 16.04 -10.45
C HIS A 262 4.23 15.44 -10.70
N ASP A 263 5.07 15.38 -9.66
CA ASP A 263 6.47 14.98 -9.76
C ASP A 263 6.60 13.49 -10.13
N VAL A 264 5.69 12.63 -9.67
CA VAL A 264 5.59 11.22 -10.13
C VAL A 264 5.29 11.14 -11.62
N ALA A 265 4.31 11.90 -12.13
CA ALA A 265 4.01 11.92 -13.56
C ALA A 265 5.18 12.49 -14.39
N ALA A 266 5.86 13.53 -13.88
CA ALA A 266 7.06 14.11 -14.46
C ALA A 266 8.27 13.15 -14.46
N ALA A 267 8.34 12.22 -13.50
CA ALA A 267 9.34 11.15 -13.43
C ALA A 267 9.04 9.96 -14.37
N GLY A 268 8.06 10.08 -15.28
CA GLY A 268 7.71 9.04 -16.26
C GLY A 268 6.93 7.84 -15.68
N LEU A 269 6.43 7.96 -14.45
CA LEU A 269 5.64 6.94 -13.76
C LEU A 269 4.14 7.14 -14.04
N ASN A 270 3.37 6.05 -14.10
CA ASN A 270 1.96 6.05 -14.51
C ASN A 270 0.98 5.57 -13.43
N TYR A 271 1.50 5.11 -12.28
CA TYR A 271 0.71 4.54 -11.19
C TYR A 271 1.15 5.02 -9.81
N ILE A 272 0.21 5.00 -8.87
CA ILE A 272 0.44 5.08 -7.42
C ILE A 272 -0.12 3.81 -6.78
N ARG A 273 0.57 3.23 -5.79
CA ARG A 273 -0.06 2.33 -4.80
C ARG A 273 -0.27 3.13 -3.52
N LEU A 274 -1.50 3.11 -3.00
CA LEU A 274 -1.95 3.97 -1.92
C LEU A 274 -2.38 3.13 -0.71
N PRO A 275 -1.46 2.83 0.22
CA PRO A 275 -1.77 2.26 1.52
C PRO A 275 -2.83 3.09 2.25
N ILE A 276 -3.96 2.46 2.59
CA ILE A 276 -5.00 3.00 3.46
C ILE A 276 -5.29 2.01 4.61
N PRO A 277 -5.51 2.51 5.84
CA PRO A 277 -5.88 1.68 6.97
C PRO A 277 -7.40 1.60 7.15
N TYR A 278 -7.88 0.57 7.86
CA TYR A 278 -9.32 0.41 8.12
C TYR A 278 -9.96 1.59 8.88
N TRP A 279 -9.21 2.36 9.67
CA TRP A 279 -9.72 3.56 10.36
C TRP A 279 -10.04 4.73 9.40
N ALA A 280 -9.74 4.60 8.11
CA ALA A 280 -10.38 5.43 7.08
C ALA A 280 -11.91 5.27 7.03
N ILE A 281 -12.44 4.11 7.47
CA ILE A 281 -13.86 3.74 7.42
C ILE A 281 -14.53 3.89 8.79
N GLU A 282 -14.06 3.19 9.83
CA GLU A 282 -14.58 3.29 11.20
C GLU A 282 -13.57 2.75 12.24
N VAL A 283 -13.84 2.97 13.53
CA VAL A 283 -13.14 2.34 14.67
C VAL A 283 -14.16 1.77 15.65
N ARG A 284 -13.78 0.75 16.42
CA ARG A 284 -14.62 0.08 17.43
C ARG A 284 -13.95 0.05 18.80
N ASP A 285 -14.76 -0.01 19.84
CA ASP A 285 -14.37 -0.23 21.24
C ASP A 285 -13.25 0.70 21.77
N ASN A 286 -12.02 0.20 21.89
CA ASN A 286 -10.86 0.88 22.48
C ASN A 286 -9.79 1.29 21.44
N GLU A 287 -10.10 1.18 20.15
CA GLU A 287 -9.17 1.52 19.06
C GLU A 287 -8.86 3.03 19.06
N PRO A 288 -7.59 3.47 19.24
CA PRO A 288 -7.23 4.86 19.46
C PRO A 288 -7.12 5.68 18.17
N TYR A 289 -7.35 5.05 17.01
CA TYR A 289 -7.18 5.69 15.72
C TYR A 289 -8.24 6.76 15.45
N GLU A 290 -7.88 7.83 14.75
CA GLU A 290 -8.78 8.93 14.38
C GLU A 290 -9.62 8.57 13.14
N PRO A 291 -10.93 8.32 13.28
CA PRO A 291 -11.74 7.78 12.19
C PRO A 291 -12.03 8.83 11.11
N HIS A 292 -12.15 8.37 9.86
CA HIS A 292 -12.54 9.15 8.67
C HIS A 292 -11.60 10.30 8.25
N VAL A 293 -10.67 10.77 9.09
CA VAL A 293 -9.78 11.90 8.76
C VAL A 293 -8.85 11.54 7.59
N CYS A 294 -8.33 10.32 7.56
CA CYS A 294 -7.60 9.73 6.43
C CYS A 294 -8.39 9.82 5.11
N TRP A 295 -9.71 9.54 5.13
CA TRP A 295 -10.53 9.46 3.92
C TRP A 295 -10.56 10.78 3.12
N LYS A 296 -10.49 11.94 3.80
CA LYS A 296 -10.36 13.26 3.15
C LYS A 296 -9.16 13.32 2.17
N TYR A 297 -8.08 12.62 2.51
CA TYR A 297 -6.84 12.59 1.75
C TYR A 297 -6.82 11.50 0.68
N VAL A 298 -7.60 10.42 0.86
CA VAL A 298 -7.91 9.47 -0.24
C VAL A 298 -8.68 10.18 -1.36
N LEU A 299 -9.68 11.01 -1.02
CA LEU A 299 -10.40 11.83 -2.01
C LEU A 299 -9.48 12.82 -2.74
N LYS A 300 -8.56 13.48 -2.01
CA LYS A 300 -7.51 14.32 -2.61
C LYS A 300 -6.60 13.52 -3.54
N ALA A 301 -6.12 12.35 -3.11
CA ALA A 301 -5.28 11.47 -3.90
C ALA A 301 -5.94 11.07 -5.22
N ILE A 302 -7.21 10.64 -5.18
CA ILE A 302 -7.98 10.28 -6.37
C ILE A 302 -8.20 11.49 -7.29
N ALA A 303 -8.33 12.70 -6.75
CA ALA A 303 -8.48 13.91 -7.56
C ALA A 303 -7.16 14.41 -8.16
N TRP A 304 -6.05 14.36 -7.41
CA TRP A 304 -4.71 14.72 -7.88
C TRP A 304 -4.18 13.70 -8.90
N ALA A 305 -4.38 12.40 -8.69
CA ALA A 305 -4.07 11.37 -9.68
C ALA A 305 -4.82 11.61 -11.00
N ARG A 306 -6.13 11.90 -10.94
CA ARG A 306 -6.93 12.28 -12.10
C ARG A 306 -6.38 13.53 -12.80
N LYS A 307 -6.00 14.55 -12.03
CA LYS A 307 -5.46 15.81 -12.56
C LYS A 307 -4.20 15.60 -13.40
N TYR A 308 -3.37 14.61 -13.06
CA TYR A 308 -2.10 14.34 -13.73
C TYR A 308 -2.07 13.06 -14.58
N GLY A 309 -3.21 12.39 -14.77
CA GLY A 309 -3.31 11.20 -15.63
C GLY A 309 -2.78 9.91 -15.00
N LEU A 310 -2.56 9.88 -13.68
CA LEU A 310 -2.07 8.73 -12.93
C LEU A 310 -3.21 7.80 -12.52
N ARG A 311 -2.93 6.49 -12.49
CA ARG A 311 -3.83 5.45 -11.96
C ARG A 311 -3.46 5.08 -10.52
N ILE A 312 -4.39 4.48 -9.79
CA ILE A 312 -4.25 4.08 -8.39
C ILE A 312 -4.51 2.59 -8.25
N ASN A 313 -3.57 1.90 -7.58
CA ASN A 313 -3.82 0.69 -6.81
C ASN A 313 -4.13 1.11 -5.37
N LEU A 314 -5.39 1.00 -4.95
CA LEU A 314 -5.78 1.30 -3.57
C LEU A 314 -5.46 0.07 -2.72
N ASP A 315 -4.86 0.23 -1.53
CA ASP A 315 -4.32 -0.90 -0.78
C ASP A 315 -4.83 -0.90 0.66
N LEU A 316 -5.57 -1.95 1.06
CA LEU A 316 -6.04 -2.11 2.44
C LEU A 316 -4.89 -2.65 3.32
N HIS A 317 -4.09 -1.70 3.81
CA HIS A 317 -2.77 -1.95 4.36
C HIS A 317 -2.77 -2.41 5.83
N ALA A 318 -3.78 -1.98 6.60
CA ALA A 318 -3.97 -2.34 7.99
C ALA A 318 -5.43 -2.74 8.25
N VAL A 319 -5.64 -3.87 8.93
CA VAL A 319 -6.97 -4.43 9.23
C VAL A 319 -7.13 -4.81 10.71
N PRO A 320 -8.37 -4.92 11.24
CA PRO A 320 -8.61 -5.25 12.64
C PRO A 320 -7.93 -6.53 13.09
N GLY A 321 -7.25 -6.47 14.24
CA GLY A 321 -6.49 -7.59 14.81
C GLY A 321 -5.11 -7.86 14.16
N SER A 322 -4.78 -7.16 13.07
CA SER A 322 -3.62 -7.37 12.20
C SER A 322 -3.54 -8.73 11.50
N GLN A 323 -3.10 -8.66 10.25
CA GLN A 323 -2.77 -9.76 9.36
C GLN A 323 -1.30 -10.20 9.42
N ASN A 324 -0.41 -9.42 10.07
CA ASN A 324 1.04 -9.67 10.07
C ASN A 324 1.79 -9.39 11.38
N SER A 325 1.18 -8.68 12.34
CA SER A 325 1.75 -8.22 13.62
C SER A 325 2.98 -7.30 13.49
N TRP A 326 3.19 -6.67 12.32
CA TRP A 326 4.20 -5.64 12.08
C TRP A 326 3.62 -4.22 12.25
N ASN A 327 4.48 -3.24 12.49
CA ASN A 327 4.10 -1.85 12.79
C ASN A 327 3.22 -1.19 11.72
N HIS A 328 3.47 -1.45 10.43
CA HIS A 328 2.66 -0.94 9.32
C HIS A 328 1.23 -1.50 9.26
N SER A 329 0.88 -2.55 10.02
CA SER A 329 -0.52 -2.99 10.20
C SER A 329 -1.25 -2.21 11.31
N GLY A 330 -0.69 -1.07 11.73
CA GLY A 330 -1.18 -0.21 12.80
C GLY A 330 -0.73 -0.61 14.20
N ARG A 331 -0.58 -1.92 14.48
CA ARG A 331 -0.27 -2.43 15.83
C ARG A 331 0.80 -3.55 15.84
N LEU A 332 1.95 -3.25 16.42
CA LEU A 332 3.10 -4.13 16.55
C LEU A 332 2.95 -5.09 17.75
N ASN A 333 3.51 -6.30 17.64
CA ASN A 333 3.66 -7.26 18.74
C ASN A 333 2.37 -7.57 19.55
N LYS A 334 1.24 -7.74 18.85
CA LYS A 334 -0.03 -8.30 19.39
C LYS A 334 -0.45 -9.63 18.75
N GLY A 335 0.44 -10.24 17.96
CA GLY A 335 0.13 -11.43 17.18
C GLY A 335 -0.73 -11.12 15.96
N VAL A 336 -0.88 -12.12 15.10
CA VAL A 336 -1.82 -12.06 13.98
C VAL A 336 -3.18 -12.52 14.51
N ASN A 337 -4.17 -11.62 14.52
CA ASN A 337 -5.54 -11.92 14.99
C ASN A 337 -6.57 -11.85 13.84
N LEU A 338 -6.15 -11.64 12.60
CA LEU A 338 -6.95 -12.00 11.42
C LEU A 338 -6.82 -13.52 11.19
N LEU A 339 -7.93 -14.25 11.10
CA LEU A 339 -7.97 -15.70 10.78
C LEU A 339 -7.08 -16.61 11.65
N ASN A 340 -6.70 -16.13 12.83
CA ASN A 340 -5.94 -16.84 13.85
C ASN A 340 -6.44 -16.37 15.23
N GLY A 341 -6.43 -17.27 16.22
CA GLY A 341 -6.92 -16.98 17.56
C GLY A 341 -8.45 -16.84 17.68
N PRO A 342 -8.96 -16.59 18.90
CA PRO A 342 -10.39 -16.65 19.20
C PRO A 342 -11.23 -15.56 18.51
N MET A 343 -10.62 -14.42 18.16
CA MET A 343 -11.28 -13.34 17.39
C MET A 343 -11.04 -13.43 15.87
N GLY A 344 -10.27 -14.43 15.41
CA GLY A 344 -9.83 -14.58 14.02
C GLY A 344 -10.93 -14.46 12.96
N LEU A 345 -12.09 -15.04 13.23
CA LEU A 345 -13.26 -14.99 12.33
C LEU A 345 -14.00 -13.65 12.40
N ALA A 346 -14.20 -13.07 13.58
CA ALA A 346 -14.89 -11.80 13.74
C ALA A 346 -14.11 -10.64 13.09
N ASN A 347 -12.77 -10.65 13.23
CA ASN A 347 -11.87 -9.72 12.55
C ASN A 347 -11.93 -9.88 11.03
N ALA A 348 -11.98 -11.11 10.51
CA ALA A 348 -12.08 -11.36 9.08
C ALA A 348 -13.45 -10.96 8.49
N GLN A 349 -14.55 -11.22 9.21
CA GLN A 349 -15.88 -10.75 8.87
C GLN A 349 -15.94 -9.21 8.78
N ARG A 350 -15.36 -8.51 9.77
CA ARG A 350 -15.22 -7.05 9.79
C ARG A 350 -14.34 -6.53 8.63
N THR A 351 -13.31 -7.28 8.24
CA THR A 351 -12.43 -6.91 7.12
C THR A 351 -13.12 -7.06 5.75
N LEU A 352 -13.94 -8.11 5.56
CA LEU A 352 -14.72 -8.29 4.33
C LEU A 352 -15.77 -7.18 4.13
N ASP A 353 -16.39 -6.70 5.21
CA ASP A 353 -17.24 -5.51 5.15
C ASP A 353 -16.49 -4.26 4.69
N TYR A 354 -15.23 -4.08 5.11
CA TYR A 354 -14.40 -2.96 4.65
C TYR A 354 -13.99 -3.09 3.19
N ILE A 355 -13.70 -4.32 2.73
CA ILE A 355 -13.48 -4.63 1.31
C ILE A 355 -14.75 -4.31 0.49
N ARG A 356 -15.93 -4.64 1.01
CA ARG A 356 -17.24 -4.31 0.41
C ARG A 356 -17.46 -2.80 0.30
N ILE A 357 -17.33 -2.06 1.41
CA ILE A 357 -17.51 -0.59 1.45
C ILE A 357 -16.52 0.12 0.51
N ILE A 358 -15.26 -0.34 0.44
CA ILE A 358 -14.28 0.22 -0.49
C ILE A 358 -14.66 -0.08 -1.94
N ALA A 359 -15.04 -1.34 -2.27
CA ALA A 359 -15.48 -1.72 -3.61
C ALA A 359 -16.70 -0.88 -4.07
N GLU A 360 -17.67 -0.70 -3.18
CA GLU A 360 -18.88 0.11 -3.39
C GLU A 360 -18.55 1.56 -3.67
N PHE A 361 -17.60 2.13 -2.94
CA PHE A 361 -17.14 3.48 -3.21
C PHE A 361 -16.42 3.60 -4.56
N ILE A 362 -15.41 2.76 -4.82
CA ILE A 362 -14.50 2.94 -5.96
C ILE A 362 -15.13 2.57 -7.30
N HIS A 363 -16.17 1.73 -7.31
CA HIS A 363 -16.86 1.32 -8.55
C HIS A 363 -17.81 2.38 -9.12
N GLN A 364 -18.17 3.41 -8.35
CA GLN A 364 -18.97 4.53 -8.85
C GLN A 364 -18.27 5.18 -10.08
N PRO A 365 -19.01 5.65 -11.10
CA PRO A 365 -18.45 6.22 -12.33
C PRO A 365 -17.44 7.36 -12.13
N GLN A 366 -17.59 8.11 -11.02
CA GLN A 366 -16.68 9.15 -10.57
C GLN A 366 -15.24 8.65 -10.35
N TYR A 367 -15.06 7.39 -9.90
CA TYR A 367 -13.82 6.91 -9.27
C TYR A 367 -13.13 5.76 -10.01
N ARG A 368 -13.90 4.84 -10.62
CA ARG A 368 -13.42 3.57 -11.21
C ARG A 368 -12.37 3.68 -12.33
N ASN A 369 -12.31 4.81 -13.03
CA ASN A 369 -11.31 5.07 -14.08
C ASN A 369 -9.93 5.47 -13.53
N VAL A 370 -9.85 5.75 -12.22
CA VAL A 370 -8.62 6.17 -11.53
C VAL A 370 -8.20 5.13 -10.52
N VAL A 371 -9.10 4.66 -9.66
CA VAL A 371 -8.86 3.48 -8.83
C VAL A 371 -9.15 2.24 -9.68
N THR A 372 -8.13 1.80 -10.40
CA THR A 372 -8.21 0.72 -11.40
C THR A 372 -7.76 -0.63 -10.85
N MET A 373 -7.09 -0.63 -9.70
CA MET A 373 -6.67 -1.81 -8.95
C MET A 373 -6.97 -1.61 -7.45
N PHE A 374 -7.29 -2.69 -6.76
CA PHE A 374 -7.58 -2.70 -5.32
C PHE A 374 -6.90 -3.93 -4.68
N CYS A 375 -5.85 -3.70 -3.89
CA CYS A 375 -5.29 -4.72 -2.99
C CYS A 375 -6.18 -4.85 -1.76
N VAL A 376 -6.82 -6.01 -1.64
CA VAL A 376 -7.84 -6.27 -0.62
C VAL A 376 -7.24 -6.59 0.76
N LEU A 377 -5.95 -6.94 0.81
CA LEU A 377 -5.21 -7.19 2.05
C LEU A 377 -3.70 -7.18 1.81
N ASN A 378 -3.00 -6.21 2.40
CA ASN A 378 -1.54 -6.15 2.36
C ASN A 378 -0.86 -7.23 3.22
N GLU A 379 0.19 -7.89 2.72
CA GLU A 379 1.11 -8.74 3.50
C GLU A 379 0.51 -9.70 4.56
N PRO A 380 -0.58 -10.46 4.30
CA PRO A 380 -1.05 -11.48 5.24
C PRO A 380 0.01 -12.57 5.46
N ARG A 381 0.42 -12.81 6.71
CA ARG A 381 1.46 -13.80 7.00
C ARG A 381 0.89 -15.21 7.07
N GLU A 382 1.01 -15.95 5.96
CA GLU A 382 0.54 -17.33 5.84
C GLU A 382 0.94 -18.22 7.04
N PRO A 383 2.18 -18.19 7.57
CA PRO A 383 2.57 -19.12 8.65
C PRO A 383 1.78 -18.99 9.96
N PHE A 384 0.99 -17.93 10.12
CA PHE A 384 0.07 -17.74 11.26
C PHE A 384 -1.38 -18.00 10.88
N ILE A 385 -1.80 -17.55 9.68
CA ILE A 385 -3.17 -17.67 9.15
C ILE A 385 -3.49 -19.09 8.68
N GLY A 386 -2.52 -19.75 8.03
CA GLY A 386 -2.64 -21.00 7.29
C GLY A 386 -3.08 -20.81 5.85
N ALA A 387 -2.38 -21.44 4.91
CA ALA A 387 -2.58 -21.30 3.46
C ALA A 387 -4.04 -21.48 3.02
N LYS A 388 -4.75 -22.46 3.58
CA LYS A 388 -6.15 -22.74 3.23
C LYS A 388 -7.11 -21.67 3.72
N GLN A 389 -6.83 -21.09 4.89
CA GLN A 389 -7.59 -19.98 5.45
C GLN A 389 -7.36 -18.71 4.65
N LEU A 390 -6.11 -18.44 4.24
CA LEU A 390 -5.75 -17.34 3.37
C LEU A 390 -6.38 -17.49 1.97
N GLU A 391 -6.26 -18.65 1.32
CA GLU A 391 -6.92 -18.96 0.04
C GLU A 391 -8.44 -18.77 0.12
N SER A 392 -9.08 -19.26 1.18
CA SER A 392 -10.53 -19.12 1.38
C SER A 392 -10.94 -17.67 1.61
N PHE A 393 -10.13 -16.88 2.32
CA PHE A 393 -10.37 -15.44 2.51
C PHE A 393 -10.13 -14.63 1.23
N SER A 394 -9.07 -14.90 0.48
CA SER A 394 -8.78 -14.22 -0.79
C SER A 394 -9.86 -14.52 -1.85
N ALA A 395 -10.38 -15.74 -1.87
CA ALA A 395 -11.50 -16.11 -2.74
C ALA A 395 -12.81 -15.42 -2.34
N GLU A 396 -13.09 -15.33 -1.04
CA GLU A 396 -14.25 -14.60 -0.49
C GLU A 396 -14.14 -13.09 -0.73
N ALA A 397 -12.97 -12.49 -0.54
CA ALA A 397 -12.70 -11.08 -0.83
C ALA A 397 -12.89 -10.77 -2.32
N TYR A 398 -12.40 -11.63 -3.21
CA TYR A 398 -12.67 -11.54 -4.65
C TYR A 398 -14.18 -11.64 -4.94
N ARG A 399 -14.90 -12.59 -4.31
CA ARG A 399 -16.36 -12.74 -4.45
C ARG A 399 -17.11 -11.47 -4.05
N VAL A 400 -16.79 -10.91 -2.88
CA VAL A 400 -17.37 -9.66 -2.37
C VAL A 400 -17.14 -8.51 -3.34
N VAL A 401 -15.92 -8.33 -3.86
CA VAL A 401 -15.65 -7.29 -4.87
C VAL A 401 -16.42 -7.53 -6.16
N ARG A 402 -16.63 -8.77 -6.61
CA ARG A 402 -17.38 -9.07 -7.84
C ARG A 402 -18.90 -8.98 -7.70
N GLU A 403 -19.45 -9.21 -6.52
CA GLU A 403 -20.88 -8.99 -6.23
C GLU A 403 -21.26 -7.51 -6.22
N VAL A 404 -20.29 -6.63 -5.95
CA VAL A 404 -20.43 -5.17 -6.10
C VAL A 404 -20.15 -4.72 -7.54
N THR A 405 -19.04 -5.17 -8.14
CA THR A 405 -18.45 -4.54 -9.33
C THR A 405 -18.68 -5.27 -10.66
N GLY A 406 -19.25 -6.47 -10.62
CA GLY A 406 -19.35 -7.36 -11.78
C GLY A 406 -17.98 -7.70 -12.39
N ASN A 407 -17.99 -8.27 -13.60
CA ASN A 407 -16.77 -8.57 -14.34
C ASN A 407 -16.36 -7.40 -15.26
N GLU A 408 -17.23 -7.00 -16.20
CA GLU A 408 -16.89 -6.13 -17.34
C GLU A 408 -16.31 -4.76 -16.96
N GLU A 409 -16.89 -4.08 -15.97
CA GLU A 409 -16.43 -2.78 -15.46
C GLU A 409 -15.76 -2.88 -14.07
N GLY A 410 -15.44 -4.11 -13.65
CA GLY A 410 -14.86 -4.40 -12.34
C GLY A 410 -13.39 -3.99 -12.21
N VAL A 411 -13.01 -3.60 -10.99
CA VAL A 411 -11.63 -3.26 -10.60
C VAL A 411 -10.71 -4.49 -10.66
N TRP A 412 -9.41 -4.30 -10.91
CA TRP A 412 -8.43 -5.38 -10.72
C TRP A 412 -8.28 -5.71 -9.23
N VAL A 413 -8.63 -6.94 -8.84
CA VAL A 413 -8.46 -7.42 -7.46
C VAL A 413 -7.02 -7.88 -7.31
N SER A 414 -6.25 -7.18 -6.47
CA SER A 414 -4.86 -7.52 -6.14
C SER A 414 -4.84 -8.38 -4.87
N ILE A 415 -4.22 -9.56 -4.96
CA ILE A 415 -4.10 -10.54 -3.88
C ILE A 415 -2.63 -10.68 -3.52
N HIS A 416 -2.24 -10.25 -2.32
CA HIS A 416 -0.88 -10.46 -1.85
C HIS A 416 -0.59 -11.95 -1.61
N GLU A 417 0.53 -12.45 -2.11
CA GLU A 417 0.84 -13.89 -2.11
C GLU A 417 1.08 -14.51 -0.71
N GLY A 418 1.46 -13.70 0.27
CA GLY A 418 1.42 -14.05 1.69
C GLY A 418 2.69 -14.70 2.26
N PHE A 419 3.84 -14.45 1.62
CA PHE A 419 5.16 -15.04 1.91
C PHE A 419 5.22 -16.56 1.67
N ARG A 420 4.52 -16.99 0.61
CA ARG A 420 4.42 -18.38 0.14
C ARG A 420 5.46 -18.68 -0.94
N SER A 421 5.53 -19.94 -1.34
CA SER A 421 6.45 -20.36 -2.40
C SER A 421 5.98 -19.90 -3.78
N TRP A 422 6.96 -19.54 -4.62
CA TRP A 422 6.77 -19.28 -6.04
C TRP A 422 6.00 -20.42 -6.73
N GLY A 423 4.76 -20.16 -7.14
CA GLY A 423 3.89 -21.12 -7.83
C GLY A 423 2.73 -21.66 -7.01
N ASP A 424 2.68 -21.39 -5.69
CA ASP A 424 1.53 -21.75 -4.84
C ASP A 424 0.20 -21.18 -5.37
N TRP A 425 0.26 -20.00 -6.00
CA TRP A 425 -0.88 -19.31 -6.57
C TRP A 425 -1.11 -19.59 -8.07
N ASP A 426 -0.25 -20.37 -8.77
CA ASP A 426 -0.32 -20.59 -10.23
C ASP A 426 -1.69 -21.15 -10.69
N ASN A 427 -2.45 -21.79 -9.79
CA ASN A 427 -3.79 -22.35 -10.05
C ASN A 427 -4.86 -21.83 -9.06
N PHE A 428 -4.61 -20.69 -8.40
CA PHE A 428 -5.60 -20.09 -7.50
C PHE A 428 -6.79 -19.51 -8.29
N LEU A 429 -7.99 -19.81 -7.80
CA LEU A 429 -9.27 -19.24 -8.28
C LEU A 429 -9.44 -19.24 -9.83
N PRO A 430 -9.38 -20.41 -10.50
CA PRO A 430 -9.45 -20.48 -11.96
C PRO A 430 -10.71 -19.81 -12.55
N ASN A 431 -10.56 -19.27 -13.76
CA ASN A 431 -11.52 -18.42 -14.47
C ASN A 431 -11.79 -17.03 -13.85
N ALA A 432 -11.08 -16.61 -12.79
CA ALA A 432 -11.23 -15.25 -12.27
C ALA A 432 -10.92 -14.19 -13.34
N HIS A 433 -11.75 -13.15 -13.39
CA HIS A 433 -11.62 -12.01 -14.29
C HIS A 433 -11.00 -10.84 -13.53
N ARG A 434 -9.96 -10.21 -14.09
CA ARG A 434 -9.20 -9.10 -13.49
C ARG A 434 -8.73 -9.38 -12.07
N VAL A 435 -7.97 -10.46 -11.91
CA VAL A 435 -7.23 -10.77 -10.67
C VAL A 435 -5.73 -10.64 -10.94
N THR A 436 -4.97 -10.14 -9.96
CA THR A 436 -3.50 -10.07 -10.02
C THR A 436 -2.88 -10.59 -8.74
N ILE A 437 -1.72 -11.23 -8.86
CA ILE A 437 -0.89 -11.54 -7.70
C ILE A 437 0.00 -10.35 -7.38
N ASP A 438 -0.11 -9.87 -6.14
CA ASP A 438 0.79 -8.89 -5.55
C ASP A 438 1.94 -9.62 -4.85
N TYR A 439 3.18 -9.20 -5.13
CA TYR A 439 4.40 -9.81 -4.58
C TYR A 439 5.37 -8.74 -4.09
N HIS A 440 6.00 -8.95 -2.95
CA HIS A 440 6.84 -7.95 -2.27
C HIS A 440 8.33 -8.35 -2.21
N PRO A 441 9.07 -8.29 -3.35
CA PRO A 441 10.48 -8.67 -3.41
C PRO A 441 11.42 -7.70 -2.67
N TYR A 442 11.92 -8.14 -1.52
CA TYR A 442 12.97 -7.43 -0.78
C TYR A 442 14.25 -8.26 -0.60
N ILE A 443 15.37 -7.75 -1.09
CA ILE A 443 16.71 -8.30 -0.82
C ILE A 443 17.21 -7.87 0.58
N ALA A 444 16.76 -6.72 1.08
CA ALA A 444 17.17 -6.11 2.35
C ALA A 444 17.09 -7.04 3.57
N PHE A 445 16.04 -7.88 3.64
CA PHE A 445 15.73 -8.71 4.81
C PHE A 445 16.25 -10.16 4.70
N GLY A 446 16.97 -10.47 3.62
CA GLY A 446 17.65 -11.75 3.44
C GLY A 446 19.06 -11.79 4.04
N ASP A 447 19.98 -12.48 3.37
CA ASP A 447 21.38 -12.61 3.81
C ASP A 447 22.09 -11.26 3.89
N GLN A 448 22.56 -10.92 5.10
CA GLN A 448 23.29 -9.68 5.38
C GLN A 448 24.76 -9.81 4.93
N VAL A 449 25.02 -9.51 3.66
CA VAL A 449 26.36 -9.61 3.04
C VAL A 449 27.03 -8.24 2.86
N ASP A 450 28.30 -8.13 3.26
CA ASP A 450 29.12 -6.92 3.09
C ASP A 450 29.60 -6.78 1.65
N LYS A 451 28.67 -6.40 0.78
CA LYS A 451 28.86 -6.13 -0.65
C LYS A 451 28.21 -4.81 -1.05
N ASP A 452 28.78 -4.15 -2.04
CA ASP A 452 28.23 -2.91 -2.60
C ASP A 452 27.17 -3.19 -3.69
N TRP A 453 26.41 -2.17 -4.10
CA TRP A 453 25.36 -2.31 -5.12
C TRP A 453 25.89 -2.85 -6.45
N SER A 454 27.07 -2.39 -6.88
CA SER A 454 27.73 -2.84 -8.11
C SER A 454 28.13 -4.32 -8.11
N GLU A 455 28.29 -4.94 -6.94
CA GLU A 455 28.51 -6.38 -6.80
C GLU A 455 27.21 -7.20 -6.78
N ARG A 456 26.06 -6.53 -6.68
CA ARG A 456 24.73 -7.13 -6.52
C ARG A 456 23.74 -6.75 -7.62
N THR A 457 24.13 -5.92 -8.59
CA THR A 457 23.33 -5.48 -9.75
C THR A 457 22.54 -6.60 -10.42
N GLN A 458 23.12 -7.79 -10.55
CA GLN A 458 22.50 -8.93 -11.25
C GLN A 458 21.48 -9.71 -10.40
N VAL A 459 21.48 -9.55 -9.07
CA VAL A 459 20.65 -10.35 -8.14
C VAL A 459 19.14 -10.24 -8.45
N PRO A 460 18.56 -9.04 -8.74
CA PRO A 460 17.16 -8.93 -9.16
C PRO A 460 16.83 -9.77 -10.40
N CYS A 461 17.65 -9.70 -11.45
CA CYS A 461 17.46 -10.45 -12.68
C CYS A 461 17.54 -11.97 -12.47
N ASP A 462 18.49 -12.43 -11.65
CA ASP A 462 18.70 -13.86 -11.41
C ASP A 462 17.67 -14.46 -10.43
N SER A 463 17.17 -13.67 -9.47
CA SER A 463 16.19 -14.13 -8.47
C SER A 463 14.74 -14.00 -8.92
N TRP A 464 14.39 -12.94 -9.66
CA TRP A 464 12.98 -12.57 -9.90
C TRP A 464 12.51 -12.70 -11.35
N ALA A 465 13.34 -12.40 -12.35
CA ALA A 465 12.86 -12.21 -13.72
C ALA A 465 12.18 -13.47 -14.33
N GLN A 466 12.80 -14.66 -14.19
CA GLN A 466 12.17 -15.92 -14.61
C GLN A 466 10.87 -16.17 -13.83
N ASN A 467 10.88 -15.88 -12.52
CA ASN A 467 9.75 -16.13 -11.64
C ASN A 467 8.56 -15.19 -11.94
N VAL A 468 8.80 -13.97 -12.39
CA VAL A 468 7.76 -13.03 -12.83
C VAL A 468 7.24 -13.41 -14.22
N GLN A 469 8.12 -13.71 -15.17
CA GLN A 469 7.74 -14.16 -16.52
C GLN A 469 6.87 -15.44 -16.49
N ASP A 470 7.23 -16.40 -15.63
CA ASP A 470 6.44 -17.62 -15.39
C ASP A 470 5.01 -17.30 -14.95
N ARG A 471 4.82 -16.39 -13.99
CA ARG A 471 3.50 -15.99 -13.48
C ARG A 471 2.69 -15.20 -14.51
N LEU A 472 3.34 -14.26 -15.22
CA LEU A 472 2.73 -13.52 -16.33
C LEU A 472 2.26 -14.44 -17.48
N THR A 473 2.80 -15.64 -17.58
CA THR A 473 2.43 -16.65 -18.58
C THR A 473 1.41 -17.68 -18.06
N LYS A 474 1.48 -18.06 -16.79
CA LYS A 474 0.66 -19.14 -16.20
C LYS A 474 -0.61 -18.68 -15.50
N PHE A 475 -0.53 -17.58 -14.75
CA PHE A 475 -1.62 -17.09 -13.90
C PHE A 475 -2.42 -15.98 -14.61
N GLY A 476 -1.73 -15.00 -15.18
CA GLY A 476 -2.34 -13.76 -15.67
C GLY A 476 -1.52 -12.55 -15.21
N LEU A 477 -2.18 -11.48 -14.77
CA LEU A 477 -1.45 -10.31 -14.28
C LEU A 477 -0.70 -10.65 -12.98
N MET A 478 0.52 -10.13 -12.89
CA MET A 478 1.32 -10.09 -11.68
C MET A 478 1.98 -8.70 -11.60
N ASN A 479 2.09 -8.18 -10.39
CA ASN A 479 2.84 -6.95 -10.09
C ASN A 479 3.69 -7.12 -8.82
N ALA A 480 4.82 -6.43 -8.79
CA ALA A 480 5.56 -6.18 -7.56
C ALA A 480 4.98 -4.93 -6.88
N GLY A 481 4.05 -5.11 -5.93
CA GLY A 481 3.44 -4.03 -5.16
C GLY A 481 4.42 -3.28 -4.29
N GLU A 482 5.52 -3.92 -3.90
CA GLU A 482 6.60 -3.28 -3.16
C GLU A 482 7.96 -3.87 -3.52
N PHE A 483 8.93 -3.01 -3.81
CA PHE A 483 10.36 -3.35 -3.88
C PHE A 483 11.18 -2.08 -3.60
N SER A 484 12.45 -2.21 -3.24
CA SER A 484 13.32 -1.05 -3.01
C SER A 484 14.76 -1.32 -3.48
N ASN A 485 15.61 -0.29 -3.47
CA ASN A 485 17.04 -0.45 -3.77
C ASN A 485 17.82 -1.02 -2.58
N ALA A 486 17.18 -1.41 -1.48
CA ALA A 486 17.87 -1.81 -0.27
C ALA A 486 18.44 -3.23 -0.38
N ILE A 487 19.78 -3.33 -0.30
CA ILE A 487 20.52 -4.60 -0.34
C ILE A 487 20.82 -5.18 1.06
N ASN A 488 20.55 -4.42 2.11
CA ASN A 488 20.63 -4.83 3.51
C ASN A 488 19.59 -4.04 4.32
N ASP A 489 19.44 -4.36 5.62
CA ASP A 489 18.46 -3.72 6.50
C ASP A 489 18.99 -2.46 7.22
N CYS A 490 19.99 -1.77 6.66
CA CYS A 490 20.51 -0.52 7.21
C CYS A 490 19.54 0.66 7.06
N GLY A 491 19.09 1.21 8.19
CA GLY A 491 18.42 2.50 8.25
C GLY A 491 17.68 2.73 9.56
N LEU A 492 17.39 4.00 9.89
CA LEU A 492 16.66 4.36 11.12
C LEU A 492 15.26 3.72 11.12
N TYR A 493 14.99 2.92 12.16
CA TYR A 493 13.71 2.26 12.43
C TYR A 493 13.17 1.33 11.32
N LEU A 494 13.99 0.90 10.37
CA LEU A 494 13.54 0.08 9.23
C LEU A 494 12.92 -1.26 9.68
N ASN A 495 13.44 -1.89 10.73
CA ASN A 495 12.83 -3.07 11.36
C ASN A 495 11.80 -2.73 12.45
N GLY A 496 11.69 -1.46 12.85
CA GLY A 496 10.92 -1.00 14.01
C GLY A 496 11.74 -0.11 14.95
N VAL A 497 11.05 0.65 15.81
CA VAL A 497 11.66 1.71 16.65
C VAL A 497 12.68 1.17 17.67
N GLU A 498 12.48 -0.07 18.13
CA GLU A 498 13.34 -0.72 19.12
C GLU A 498 14.00 -2.02 18.60
N GLU A 499 13.75 -2.42 17.34
CA GLU A 499 14.20 -3.72 16.83
C GLU A 499 15.69 -3.74 16.41
N GLY A 500 16.31 -2.58 16.11
CA GLY A 500 17.70 -2.51 15.66
C GLY A 500 17.91 -2.97 14.20
N VAL A 501 19.14 -3.32 13.84
CA VAL A 501 19.56 -3.66 12.47
C VAL A 501 20.37 -4.97 12.46
N ARG A 502 20.07 -5.89 11.53
CA ARG A 502 20.76 -7.19 11.42
C ARG A 502 22.17 -6.99 10.87
N TYR A 503 22.32 -6.11 9.89
CA TYR A 503 23.58 -5.83 9.21
C TYR A 503 24.73 -5.39 10.14
N ASP A 504 24.47 -4.53 11.12
CA ASP A 504 25.48 -4.08 12.08
C ASP A 504 25.53 -4.93 13.38
N GLY A 505 24.64 -5.91 13.50
CA GLY A 505 24.52 -6.79 14.67
C GLY A 505 23.81 -6.17 15.87
N SER A 506 23.07 -5.06 15.69
CA SER A 506 22.26 -4.43 16.75
C SER A 506 20.85 -5.01 16.88
N TYR A 507 20.41 -5.88 15.96
CA TYR A 507 19.06 -6.47 15.97
C TYR A 507 18.74 -7.17 17.29
N VAL A 508 17.61 -6.81 17.88
CA VAL A 508 17.17 -7.24 19.22
C VAL A 508 16.31 -8.51 19.22
N PRO A 509 15.35 -8.71 18.28
CA PRO A 509 14.52 -9.91 18.26
C PRO A 509 15.29 -11.21 18.02
N GLU A 510 16.44 -11.15 17.35
CA GLU A 510 17.36 -12.28 17.16
C GLU A 510 18.82 -11.82 17.16
N ARG A 511 19.71 -12.62 17.77
CA ARG A 511 21.14 -12.32 17.80
C ARG A 511 21.82 -12.70 16.47
N ILE A 512 21.81 -11.78 15.52
CA ILE A 512 22.55 -11.91 14.25
C ILE A 512 24.04 -11.59 14.41
N THR A 513 24.89 -12.18 13.57
CA THR A 513 26.33 -11.81 13.50
C THR A 513 26.49 -10.56 12.65
N ARG A 514 27.14 -9.53 13.21
CA ARG A 514 27.48 -8.28 12.52
C ARG A 514 28.20 -8.54 11.19
N ALA A 515 27.64 -8.04 10.09
CA ALA A 515 28.25 -8.05 8.76
C ALA A 515 29.14 -6.83 8.51
N GLY A 516 28.72 -5.62 8.92
CA GLY A 516 29.48 -4.39 8.65
C GLY A 516 29.05 -3.17 9.46
N SER A 517 29.21 -1.97 8.91
CA SER A 517 28.69 -0.72 9.49
C SER A 517 27.72 -0.06 8.50
N CYS A 518 26.63 0.52 9.01
CA CYS A 518 25.58 1.09 8.16
C CYS A 518 25.91 2.47 7.58
N ASP A 519 26.94 3.15 8.09
CA ASP A 519 27.30 4.52 7.68
C ASP A 519 27.46 4.64 6.16
N LYS A 520 28.10 3.64 5.52
CA LYS A 520 28.33 3.62 4.06
C LYS A 520 27.06 3.40 3.22
N TYR A 521 25.94 3.03 3.85
CA TYR A 521 24.63 2.80 3.22
C TYR A 521 23.60 3.87 3.57
N THR A 522 23.77 4.61 4.68
CA THR A 522 22.85 5.68 5.11
C THR A 522 23.40 7.10 4.93
N ASP A 523 24.72 7.28 4.78
CA ASP A 523 25.32 8.58 4.51
C ASP A 523 25.35 8.94 3.02
N TRP A 524 24.15 9.03 2.45
CA TRP A 524 23.94 9.41 1.05
C TRP A 524 24.59 10.74 0.59
N PRO A 525 24.82 11.77 1.46
CA PRO A 525 25.55 12.97 1.03
C PRO A 525 27.02 12.73 0.66
N THR A 526 27.60 11.59 1.05
CA THR A 526 28.98 11.19 0.70
C THR A 526 29.05 10.05 -0.33
N PHE A 527 27.93 9.67 -0.95
CA PHE A 527 27.94 8.70 -2.05
C PHE A 527 28.67 9.26 -3.27
N THR A 528 29.71 8.55 -3.71
CA THR A 528 30.45 8.85 -4.96
C THR A 528 29.61 8.49 -6.18
N ASP A 529 29.95 9.06 -7.34
CA ASP A 529 29.20 8.83 -8.57
C ASP A 529 29.24 7.35 -9.01
N GLU A 530 30.29 6.60 -8.68
CA GLU A 530 30.36 5.15 -8.91
C GLU A 530 29.35 4.37 -8.06
N ARG A 531 29.12 4.77 -6.80
CA ARG A 531 28.07 4.17 -5.97
C ARG A 531 26.69 4.55 -6.46
N LYS A 532 26.49 5.81 -6.87
CA LYS A 532 25.21 6.26 -7.45
C LYS A 532 24.85 5.49 -8.71
N GLU A 533 25.81 5.28 -9.60
CA GLU A 533 25.61 4.46 -10.79
C GLU A 533 25.39 3.00 -10.42
N GLY A 534 26.12 2.44 -9.43
CA GLY A 534 25.85 1.09 -8.91
C GLY A 534 24.41 0.91 -8.40
N ILE A 535 23.89 1.87 -7.64
CA ILE A 535 22.49 1.90 -7.18
C ILE A 535 21.54 2.03 -8.38
N LYS A 536 21.81 2.91 -9.35
CA LYS A 536 20.99 3.07 -10.56
C LYS A 536 20.91 1.78 -11.37
N GLN A 537 22.03 1.10 -11.57
CA GLN A 537 22.10 -0.18 -12.28
C GLN A 537 21.29 -1.26 -11.55
N PHE A 538 21.38 -1.33 -10.22
CA PHE A 538 20.54 -2.22 -9.40
C PHE A 538 19.03 -1.87 -9.50
N ALA A 539 18.69 -0.58 -9.54
CA ALA A 539 17.32 -0.11 -9.72
C ALA A 539 16.75 -0.53 -11.09
N MET A 540 17.53 -0.38 -12.17
CA MET A 540 17.13 -0.78 -13.52
C MET A 540 16.99 -2.31 -13.64
N ALA A 541 17.91 -3.09 -13.06
CA ALA A 541 17.78 -4.54 -12.95
C ALA A 541 16.49 -4.96 -12.23
N SER A 542 16.14 -4.26 -11.15
CA SER A 542 14.91 -4.52 -10.40
C SER A 542 13.66 -4.16 -11.19
N MET A 543 13.63 -2.99 -11.84
CA MET A 543 12.49 -2.54 -12.65
C MET A 543 12.17 -3.47 -13.81
N ASP A 544 13.18 -3.99 -14.52
CA ASP A 544 12.96 -4.93 -15.63
C ASP A 544 12.60 -6.34 -15.16
N ALA A 545 13.30 -6.86 -14.14
CA ALA A 545 13.00 -8.18 -13.57
C ALA A 545 11.57 -8.30 -13.02
N LEU A 546 10.96 -7.18 -12.62
CA LEU A 546 9.63 -7.13 -12.03
C LEU A 546 8.52 -6.77 -13.04
N HIS A 547 8.86 -6.22 -14.22
CA HIS A 547 7.98 -5.79 -15.32
C HIS A 547 6.89 -4.74 -14.98
N ASN A 548 6.04 -5.07 -14.01
CA ASN A 548 4.97 -4.26 -13.44
C ASN A 548 5.33 -4.00 -11.97
N TYR A 549 5.66 -2.77 -11.61
CA TYR A 549 6.24 -2.49 -10.30
C TYR A 549 5.67 -1.25 -9.62
N PHE A 550 5.76 -1.24 -8.30
CA PHE A 550 5.53 -0.10 -7.42
C PHE A 550 6.68 0.00 -6.42
N PHE A 551 7.53 1.03 -6.52
CA PHE A 551 8.69 1.18 -5.62
C PHE A 551 8.25 1.64 -4.22
N TRP A 552 8.78 0.99 -3.18
CA TRP A 552 8.60 1.32 -1.76
C TRP A 552 9.79 2.17 -1.29
N ASN A 553 9.69 3.50 -1.15
CA ASN A 553 8.52 4.38 -1.29
C ASN A 553 8.83 5.57 -2.21
N TRP A 554 7.83 6.38 -2.59
CA TRP A 554 8.09 7.64 -3.30
C TRP A 554 9.09 8.53 -2.55
N LYS A 555 8.85 8.76 -1.25
CA LYS A 555 9.68 9.63 -0.42
C LYS A 555 9.64 9.21 1.05
N ILE A 556 10.59 9.73 1.81
CA ILE A 556 10.76 9.54 3.25
C ILE A 556 11.04 10.90 3.89
N GLY A 557 10.49 11.14 5.08
CA GLY A 557 10.72 12.35 5.87
C GLY A 557 12.10 12.34 6.56
N ASN A 558 12.66 13.53 6.76
CA ASN A 558 13.90 13.67 7.53
C ASN A 558 13.68 13.26 9.00
N SER A 559 14.71 12.64 9.60
CA SER A 559 14.84 12.59 11.06
C SER A 559 14.92 14.01 11.62
N SER A 560 14.20 14.26 12.72
CA SER A 560 14.29 15.46 13.53
C SER A 560 15.60 15.57 14.31
N VAL A 561 16.33 14.46 14.47
CA VAL A 561 17.61 14.38 15.17
C VAL A 561 18.79 14.66 14.24
N SER A 562 18.81 14.07 13.03
CA SER A 562 19.89 14.25 12.06
C SER A 562 19.63 15.31 10.99
N GLY A 563 18.36 15.64 10.71
CA GLY A 563 17.96 16.56 9.66
C GLY A 563 17.99 15.98 8.24
N LYS A 564 18.24 14.67 8.06
CA LYS A 564 18.26 13.98 6.75
C LYS A 564 17.38 12.73 6.73
N VAL A 565 17.13 12.21 5.53
CA VAL A 565 16.63 10.84 5.33
C VAL A 565 17.71 9.84 5.74
N GLU A 566 17.36 8.90 6.63
CA GLU A 566 18.26 7.85 7.16
C GLU A 566 18.09 6.48 6.49
N THR A 567 17.19 6.39 5.51
CA THR A 567 16.79 5.18 4.78
C THR A 567 16.86 5.41 3.26
N PRO A 568 17.97 5.95 2.69
CA PRO A 568 18.00 6.51 1.34
C PRO A 568 17.72 5.51 0.21
N ALA A 569 17.98 4.22 0.43
CA ALA A 569 17.68 3.15 -0.53
C ALA A 569 16.16 2.88 -0.70
N TRP A 570 15.32 3.48 0.14
CA TRP A 570 13.86 3.35 0.20
C TRP A 570 13.13 4.62 -0.23
N SER A 571 13.82 5.59 -0.87
CA SER A 571 13.25 6.88 -1.27
C SER A 571 13.50 7.17 -2.75
N TYR A 572 12.46 7.01 -3.59
CA TYR A 572 12.54 7.19 -5.03
C TYR A 572 12.91 8.64 -5.40
N SER A 573 12.24 9.64 -4.79
CA SER A 573 12.43 11.05 -5.12
C SER A 573 13.85 11.50 -4.78
N LEU A 574 14.35 11.13 -3.60
CA LEU A 574 15.73 11.41 -3.18
C LEU A 574 16.75 10.84 -4.17
N GLY A 575 16.51 9.63 -4.68
CA GLY A 575 17.36 9.02 -5.69
C GLY A 575 17.29 9.66 -7.07
N LEU A 576 16.11 10.10 -7.49
CA LEU A 576 15.93 10.86 -8.73
C LEU A 576 16.60 12.25 -8.66
N GLU A 577 16.48 12.92 -7.52
CA GLU A 577 17.10 14.22 -7.22
C GLU A 577 18.63 14.14 -7.18
N ASN A 578 19.19 13.09 -6.55
CA ASN A 578 20.64 12.97 -6.31
C ASN A 578 21.39 12.14 -7.37
N GLY A 579 20.69 11.54 -8.32
CA GLY A 579 21.25 10.90 -9.52
C GLY A 579 21.48 9.40 -9.45
N TRP A 580 20.80 8.67 -8.54
CA TRP A 580 20.89 7.20 -8.43
C TRP A 580 19.61 6.45 -8.86
N MET A 581 18.70 7.13 -9.58
CA MET A 581 17.56 6.53 -10.28
C MET A 581 17.60 6.91 -11.77
N PRO A 582 17.05 6.09 -12.69
CA PRO A 582 16.85 6.49 -14.07
C PRO A 582 15.90 7.70 -14.15
N LYS A 583 16.13 8.58 -15.12
CA LYS A 583 15.30 9.78 -15.34
C LYS A 583 14.13 9.48 -16.26
N ASP A 584 14.32 8.55 -17.20
CA ASP A 584 13.24 7.89 -17.91
C ASP A 584 13.20 6.43 -17.45
N PRO A 585 12.14 5.94 -16.79
CA PRO A 585 12.08 4.55 -16.34
C PRO A 585 12.09 3.53 -17.49
N ARG A 586 12.03 3.96 -18.76
CA ARG A 586 12.30 3.09 -19.93
C ARG A 586 13.78 2.75 -20.10
N GLU A 587 14.70 3.46 -19.44
CA GLU A 587 16.12 3.10 -19.36
C GLU A 587 16.35 1.68 -18.80
N ALA A 588 15.38 1.13 -18.07
CA ALA A 588 15.41 -0.23 -17.54
C ALA A 588 14.95 -1.31 -18.53
N ASP A 589 14.13 -1.01 -19.56
CA ASP A 589 13.48 -2.06 -20.36
C ASP A 589 14.51 -2.94 -21.11
N GLY A 590 14.52 -4.24 -20.79
CA GLY A 590 15.47 -5.21 -21.36
C GLY A 590 16.81 -5.34 -20.61
N PHE A 591 16.99 -4.68 -19.46
CA PHE A 591 18.20 -4.79 -18.63
C PHE A 591 18.56 -6.25 -18.28
N CYS A 592 17.56 -7.09 -17.99
CA CYS A 592 17.78 -8.51 -17.67
C CYS A 592 17.89 -9.41 -18.91
N GLY A 593 17.80 -8.83 -20.11
CA GLY A 593 17.95 -9.47 -21.41
C GLY A 593 16.67 -10.07 -22.00
N ASP A 594 16.56 -10.04 -23.33
CA ASP A 594 15.38 -10.39 -24.13
C ASP A 594 14.67 -11.70 -23.75
N LYS A 595 15.41 -12.68 -23.21
CA LYS A 595 14.86 -13.97 -22.74
C LYS A 595 13.71 -13.81 -21.74
N PHE A 596 13.71 -12.74 -20.94
CA PHE A 596 12.68 -12.47 -19.94
C PHE A 596 11.59 -11.52 -20.43
N ALA A 597 11.72 -10.95 -21.64
CA ALA A 597 10.79 -9.95 -22.14
C ALA A 597 9.34 -10.45 -22.15
N PHE A 598 8.43 -9.60 -21.66
CA PHE A 598 6.99 -9.79 -21.72
C PHE A 598 6.34 -8.55 -22.34
N ASN A 599 5.49 -8.79 -23.33
CA ASN A 599 4.75 -7.79 -24.12
C ASN A 599 3.56 -8.48 -24.81
N GLN A 600 2.70 -9.10 -24.02
CA GLN A 600 1.49 -9.79 -24.46
C GLN A 600 0.33 -9.31 -23.60
N GLN A 601 -0.83 -9.05 -24.20
CA GLN A 601 -1.99 -8.62 -23.41
C GLN A 601 -2.42 -9.78 -22.50
N ILE A 602 -2.61 -9.50 -21.20
CA ILE A 602 -3.11 -10.50 -20.24
C ILE A 602 -4.48 -11.00 -20.71
N SER A 603 -4.64 -12.32 -20.72
CA SER A 603 -5.94 -12.97 -20.91
C SER A 603 -6.63 -13.10 -19.57
N ASP A 604 -7.72 -12.36 -19.37
CA ASP A 604 -8.61 -12.55 -18.23
C ASP A 604 -9.41 -13.86 -18.34
N GLY A 605 -9.82 -14.43 -17.20
CA GLY A 605 -10.83 -15.50 -17.16
C GLY A 605 -12.25 -14.96 -17.41
N SER A 606 -13.23 -15.85 -17.62
CA SER A 606 -14.62 -15.45 -17.90
C SER A 606 -15.38 -14.86 -16.70
N GLY A 607 -14.85 -15.04 -15.48
CA GLY A 607 -15.53 -14.77 -14.23
C GLY A 607 -16.36 -15.93 -13.69
N ASP A 608 -16.45 -17.06 -14.41
CA ASP A 608 -17.14 -18.29 -13.98
C ASP A 608 -16.31 -19.07 -12.94
N VAL A 609 -16.17 -18.47 -11.76
CA VAL A 609 -15.30 -18.95 -10.68
C VAL A 609 -15.98 -20.06 -9.87
N ASN A 610 -15.24 -21.16 -9.66
CA ASN A 610 -15.65 -22.23 -8.76
C ASN A 610 -15.13 -21.99 -7.33
N TYR A 611 -15.98 -21.50 -6.44
CA TYR A 611 -15.64 -21.26 -5.03
C TYR A 611 -15.67 -22.52 -4.14
N ALA A 612 -16.11 -23.68 -4.64
CA ALA A 612 -16.23 -24.90 -3.81
C ALA A 612 -14.93 -25.40 -3.15
N PRO A 613 -13.71 -25.20 -3.71
CA PRO A 613 -12.44 -25.50 -3.02
C PRO A 613 -12.10 -24.53 -1.87
N TYR A 614 -12.77 -23.37 -1.82
CA TYR A 614 -12.43 -22.21 -0.99
C TYR A 614 -13.60 -21.86 -0.04
N PRO A 615 -13.96 -22.74 0.90
CA PRO A 615 -15.16 -22.59 1.72
C PRO A 615 -15.05 -21.38 2.66
N TRP A 616 -16.04 -20.49 2.60
CA TRP A 616 -16.20 -19.40 3.58
C TRP A 616 -17.32 -19.71 4.59
N PRO A 617 -17.10 -19.56 5.91
CA PRO A 617 -15.80 -19.38 6.57
C PRO A 617 -14.91 -20.65 6.45
N PRO A 618 -13.58 -20.52 6.60
CA PRO A 618 -12.65 -21.64 6.46
C PRO A 618 -12.97 -22.75 7.46
N THR A 619 -12.82 -24.02 7.06
CA THR A 619 -13.26 -25.18 7.87
C THR A 619 -12.64 -25.23 9.29
N SER A 620 -11.47 -24.64 9.47
CA SER A 620 -10.82 -24.41 10.77
C SER A 620 -10.05 -23.09 10.79
N ILE A 621 -10.09 -22.38 11.91
CA ILE A 621 -9.27 -21.20 12.21
C ILE A 621 -8.09 -21.65 13.09
N ASN A 622 -6.89 -21.15 12.78
CA ASN A 622 -5.69 -21.48 13.55
C ASN A 622 -5.83 -21.01 15.00
N ASN A 623 -5.32 -21.82 15.93
CA ASN A 623 -5.43 -21.63 17.39
C ASN A 623 -6.86 -21.47 17.97
N ALA A 624 -7.94 -21.67 17.19
CA ALA A 624 -9.32 -21.55 17.67
C ALA A 624 -10.27 -22.69 17.25
N GLY A 625 -9.93 -23.49 16.23
CA GLY A 625 -10.73 -24.67 15.84
C GLY A 625 -11.87 -24.32 14.86
N SER A 626 -13.07 -24.85 15.07
CA SER A 626 -14.16 -24.66 14.10
C SER A 626 -14.79 -23.26 14.21
N PRO A 627 -15.09 -22.58 13.08
CA PRO A 627 -15.95 -21.39 13.06
C PRO A 627 -17.23 -21.54 13.90
N SER A 628 -17.85 -22.72 13.86
CA SER A 628 -19.11 -23.02 14.55
C SER A 628 -19.02 -23.04 16.09
N THR A 629 -17.80 -23.01 16.62
CA THR A 629 -17.50 -22.98 18.07
C THR A 629 -16.93 -21.64 18.55
N MET A 630 -16.75 -20.66 17.67
CA MET A 630 -16.08 -19.37 17.96
C MET A 630 -17.06 -18.19 18.11
N PRO A 631 -16.59 -17.03 18.60
CA PRO A 631 -17.17 -15.73 18.31
C PRO A 631 -17.44 -15.53 16.81
N GLN A 632 -18.65 -15.04 16.50
CA GLN A 632 -19.06 -14.60 15.17
C GLN A 632 -19.83 -13.28 15.32
N TYR A 633 -19.81 -12.47 14.27
CA TYR A 633 -20.68 -11.31 14.14
C TYR A 633 -21.97 -11.66 13.35
N THR A 634 -22.94 -10.75 13.36
CA THR A 634 -24.23 -10.88 12.68
C THR A 634 -24.45 -9.71 11.70
N PRO A 635 -25.01 -9.94 10.49
CA PRO A 635 -25.19 -8.91 9.45
C PRO A 635 -26.41 -8.01 9.73
N THR A 636 -26.36 -7.29 10.85
CA THR A 636 -27.46 -6.44 11.34
C THR A 636 -27.02 -5.03 11.73
N GLY A 637 -25.76 -4.66 11.50
CA GLY A 637 -25.27 -3.31 11.69
C GLY A 637 -25.69 -2.37 10.56
N ALA A 638 -25.79 -1.08 10.87
CA ALA A 638 -25.93 -0.05 9.84
C ALA A 638 -24.63 0.06 9.02
N VAL A 639 -24.76 0.25 7.71
CA VAL A 639 -23.61 0.35 6.80
C VAL A 639 -23.12 1.80 6.71
N PRO A 640 -21.85 2.10 7.04
CA PRO A 640 -21.26 3.41 6.84
C PRO A 640 -20.86 3.58 5.37
N THR A 641 -21.52 4.50 4.66
CA THR A 641 -21.14 4.89 3.31
C THR A 641 -19.99 5.89 3.36
N LEU A 642 -18.93 5.65 2.57
CA LEU A 642 -17.81 6.59 2.46
C LEU A 642 -18.23 7.82 1.63
N PRO A 643 -18.06 9.05 2.12
CA PRO A 643 -18.52 10.24 1.43
C PRO A 643 -17.67 10.55 0.19
N GLY A 644 -18.33 10.93 -0.90
CA GLY A 644 -17.68 11.48 -2.09
C GLY A 644 -17.21 12.93 -1.90
N GLY A 645 -16.39 13.42 -2.83
CA GLY A 645 -15.90 14.80 -2.80
C GLY A 645 -15.13 15.24 -4.05
N THR A 646 -14.81 16.54 -4.09
CA THR A 646 -14.07 17.24 -5.17
C THR A 646 -13.09 18.25 -4.57
N LEU A 647 -12.01 18.57 -5.29
CA LEU A 647 -11.09 19.64 -4.88
C LEU A 647 -11.84 20.99 -4.84
N THR A 648 -11.58 21.80 -3.81
CA THR A 648 -12.13 23.15 -3.70
C THR A 648 -10.99 24.15 -3.78
N ILE A 649 -10.93 24.92 -4.87
CA ILE A 649 -9.86 25.89 -5.06
C ILE A 649 -10.30 27.29 -4.60
N SER A 650 -9.42 27.95 -3.83
CA SER A 650 -9.61 29.32 -3.34
C SER A 650 -9.89 30.31 -4.47
N GLY A 651 -10.86 31.21 -4.27
CA GLY A 651 -11.29 32.15 -5.31
C GLY A 651 -11.94 31.50 -6.55
N VAL A 652 -12.35 30.23 -6.46
CA VAL A 652 -13.09 29.51 -7.51
C VAL A 652 -14.48 29.14 -7.00
N LYS A 653 -15.49 29.37 -7.84
CA LYS A 653 -16.86 28.90 -7.62
C LYS A 653 -17.33 28.18 -8.88
N PRO A 654 -17.60 26.87 -8.82
CA PRO A 654 -18.28 26.16 -9.90
C PRO A 654 -19.62 26.83 -10.26
N THR A 655 -20.01 26.72 -11.53
CA THR A 655 -21.32 27.11 -12.03
C THR A 655 -22.34 25.95 -12.00
N LYS A 656 -21.85 24.74 -11.76
CA LYS A 656 -22.62 23.50 -11.58
C LYS A 656 -22.23 22.85 -10.26
N THR A 657 -23.16 22.17 -9.61
CA THR A 657 -22.83 21.16 -8.60
C THR A 657 -22.47 19.88 -9.35
N ALA A 658 -21.30 19.30 -9.06
CA ALA A 658 -20.95 17.97 -9.56
C ALA A 658 -21.65 16.89 -8.72
N ASP A 659 -22.11 15.82 -9.36
CA ASP A 659 -22.51 14.60 -8.64
C ASP A 659 -21.25 13.86 -8.17
N VAL A 660 -21.06 13.80 -6.85
CA VAL A 660 -19.91 13.13 -6.21
C VAL A 660 -20.19 11.66 -5.88
N GLY A 661 -21.37 11.15 -6.25
CA GLY A 661 -21.84 9.84 -5.83
C GLY A 661 -22.39 9.84 -4.40
N ASN A 662 -23.04 8.73 -4.05
CA ASN A 662 -23.62 8.45 -2.72
C ASN A 662 -22.68 7.62 -1.83
N GLY A 663 -21.59 7.07 -2.38
CA GLY A 663 -20.70 6.11 -1.71
C GLY A 663 -21.14 4.65 -1.84
N TRP A 664 -22.11 4.33 -2.71
CA TRP A 664 -22.71 3.00 -2.84
C TRP A 664 -23.17 2.74 -4.29
N ALA A 665 -22.41 1.92 -5.02
CA ALA A 665 -22.59 1.66 -6.44
C ALA A 665 -23.64 0.57 -6.76
N ASN A 666 -23.77 -0.47 -5.93
CA ASN A 666 -24.78 -1.51 -6.11
C ASN A 666 -26.02 -1.24 -5.22
N PRO A 667 -27.14 -0.72 -5.78
CA PRO A 667 -28.35 -0.45 -5.00
C PRO A 667 -29.07 -1.72 -4.52
N ASP A 668 -28.77 -2.88 -5.10
CA ASP A 668 -29.37 -4.17 -4.71
C ASP A 668 -28.64 -4.82 -3.51
N ASP A 669 -27.45 -4.34 -3.11
CA ASP A 669 -26.86 -4.75 -1.84
C ASP A 669 -27.61 -4.07 -0.68
N GLN A 670 -28.24 -4.91 0.14
CA GLN A 670 -29.02 -4.55 1.33
C GLN A 670 -28.50 -5.28 2.58
N ALA A 671 -27.30 -5.87 2.54
CA ALA A 671 -26.73 -6.63 3.65
C ALA A 671 -26.14 -5.70 4.73
N GLY A 672 -26.66 -5.79 5.96
CA GLY A 672 -26.14 -5.05 7.11
C GLY A 672 -24.73 -5.48 7.52
N LEU A 673 -23.98 -4.62 8.20
CA LEU A 673 -22.64 -4.94 8.68
C LEU A 673 -22.62 -6.08 9.69
N MET A 674 -21.52 -6.82 9.66
CA MET A 674 -21.09 -7.77 10.67
C MET A 674 -20.70 -7.04 11.96
N VAL A 675 -21.64 -7.04 12.91
CA VAL A 675 -21.52 -6.44 14.25
C VAL A 675 -21.62 -7.49 15.36
N PRO A 676 -21.14 -7.19 16.59
CA PRO A 676 -21.42 -7.99 17.78
C PRO A 676 -22.91 -8.36 17.91
N ILE A 677 -23.17 -9.62 18.27
CA ILE A 677 -24.52 -10.10 18.60
C ILE A 677 -24.96 -9.47 19.93
N GLU A 678 -26.20 -8.98 20.00
CA GLU A 678 -26.72 -8.36 21.22
C GLU A 678 -26.73 -9.36 22.40
N GLY A 679 -26.24 -8.94 23.57
CA GLY A 679 -26.12 -9.77 24.76
C GLY A 679 -24.89 -10.70 24.80
N CYS A 680 -24.00 -10.65 23.80
CA CYS A 680 -22.79 -11.46 23.72
C CYS A 680 -21.53 -10.74 24.21
N THR A 681 -20.69 -11.46 24.95
CA THR A 681 -19.34 -11.01 25.32
C THR A 681 -18.33 -11.42 24.26
N TYR A 682 -17.58 -10.45 23.74
CA TYR A 682 -16.44 -10.67 22.84
C TYR A 682 -15.13 -10.40 23.60
N LEU A 683 -14.01 -10.93 23.09
CA LEU A 683 -12.68 -10.56 23.56
C LEU A 683 -12.19 -9.31 22.81
N ASP A 684 -11.11 -8.69 23.30
CA ASP A 684 -10.41 -7.63 22.58
C ASP A 684 -10.00 -8.15 21.17
N PRO A 685 -10.21 -7.40 20.08
CA PRO A 685 -9.85 -7.83 18.72
C PRO A 685 -8.36 -8.20 18.55
N TRP A 686 -7.51 -7.79 19.50
CA TRP A 686 -6.05 -7.93 19.52
C TRP A 686 -5.57 -8.78 20.71
N VAL A 687 -6.44 -9.64 21.27
CA VAL A 687 -6.21 -10.44 22.49
C VAL A 687 -5.07 -11.48 22.37
N GLY A 688 -4.62 -11.78 21.14
CA GLY A 688 -3.61 -12.78 20.85
C GLY A 688 -4.20 -14.18 20.63
N ASP A 689 -3.43 -15.05 19.99
CA ASP A 689 -3.87 -16.38 19.57
C ASP A 689 -3.90 -17.43 20.69
N LYS A 690 -3.24 -17.17 21.82
CA LYS A 690 -3.20 -18.04 23.00
C LYS A 690 -4.38 -17.86 23.96
N ALA A 691 -5.27 -16.91 23.70
CA ALA A 691 -6.43 -16.66 24.55
C ALA A 691 -7.50 -17.76 24.36
N ALA A 692 -8.12 -18.19 25.46
CA ALA A 692 -9.12 -19.25 25.43
C ALA A 692 -10.36 -18.82 24.62
N VAL A 693 -10.79 -19.67 23.67
CA VAL A 693 -11.99 -19.42 22.86
C VAL A 693 -13.23 -19.37 23.77
N PRO A 694 -13.95 -18.23 23.83
CA PRO A 694 -15.17 -18.14 24.62
C PRO A 694 -16.30 -18.94 23.94
N PRO A 695 -17.35 -19.36 24.67
CA PRO A 695 -18.42 -20.15 24.11
C PRO A 695 -19.08 -19.48 22.88
N ALA A 696 -19.31 -20.26 21.82
CA ALA A 696 -19.93 -19.80 20.58
C ALA A 696 -21.20 -18.98 20.83
N CYS A 697 -21.15 -17.70 20.49
CA CYS A 697 -22.32 -16.84 20.60
C CYS A 697 -23.25 -17.07 19.41
N ARG A 698 -24.28 -17.89 19.66
CA ARG A 698 -25.27 -18.26 18.65
C ARG A 698 -26.38 -17.23 18.62
N VAL A 699 -26.62 -16.64 17.45
CA VAL A 699 -27.84 -15.89 17.19
C VAL A 699 -29.03 -16.76 17.61
N ALA A 700 -29.84 -16.26 18.55
CA ALA A 700 -31.01 -16.98 19.02
C ALA A 700 -31.93 -17.22 17.82
N ARG A 701 -32.09 -18.49 17.43
CA ARG A 701 -32.98 -18.89 16.33
C ARG A 701 -34.38 -18.42 16.73
N ARG A 702 -34.89 -17.36 16.08
CA ARG A 702 -36.29 -16.94 16.27
C ARG A 702 -37.15 -18.18 16.08
N GLU A 703 -37.83 -18.60 17.14
CA GLU A 703 -38.89 -19.60 17.00
C GLU A 703 -39.87 -19.05 15.97
N ALA A 704 -40.26 -19.88 15.01
CA ALA A 704 -41.22 -19.47 14.00
C ALA A 704 -42.50 -19.08 14.73
N LEU A 705 -42.90 -17.80 14.64
CA LEU A 705 -44.15 -17.33 15.20
C LEU A 705 -45.25 -18.30 14.73
N PRO A 706 -45.99 -18.94 15.66
CA PRO A 706 -46.96 -19.97 15.28
C PRO A 706 -47.95 -19.34 14.31
N GLN A 707 -48.05 -19.90 13.11
CA GLN A 707 -48.96 -19.38 12.11
C GLN A 707 -50.38 -19.31 12.71
N PRO A 708 -51.11 -18.20 12.54
CA PRO A 708 -52.50 -18.12 12.96
C PRO A 708 -53.26 -19.31 12.35
N THR A 709 -53.81 -20.17 13.21
CA THR A 709 -54.59 -21.33 12.77
C THR A 709 -55.75 -20.82 11.93
N GLN A 710 -55.76 -21.15 10.63
CA GLN A 710 -56.89 -20.78 9.79
C GLN A 710 -58.18 -21.42 10.37
N PRO A 711 -59.28 -20.67 10.45
CA PRO A 711 -60.55 -21.25 10.86
C PRO A 711 -60.95 -22.34 9.85
N PRO A 712 -61.58 -23.43 10.29
CA PRO A 712 -61.99 -24.50 9.38
C PRO A 712 -62.99 -23.97 8.35
N ALA A 713 -62.76 -24.32 7.09
CA ALA A 713 -63.76 -24.12 6.03
C ALA A 713 -64.98 -25.04 6.26
N LEU A 714 -66.14 -24.58 5.80
CA LEU A 714 -67.41 -25.32 5.79
C LEU A 714 -67.48 -26.32 4.63
#